data_AF-A0A959AJ29-F1
#
_entry.id   AF-A0A959AJ29-F1
#
_cell.length_a   1.000
_cell.length_b   1.000
_cell.length_c   1.000
_cell.angle_alpha   90.00
_cell.angle_beta   90.00
_cell.angle_gamma   90.00
#
_symmetry.space_group_name_H-M   'P 1'
#
loop_
_entity.id
_entity.type
_entity.pdbx_description
1 polymer ?
#
loop_
_entity_poly.entity_id
_entity_poly.type
_entity_poly.pdbx_seq_one_letter_code
_entity_poly.pdbx_strand_id
1 'polypeptide(L)'
;MPPEAAPLLYRELVKVAAHPHWAPREKVLALAALLERLFFEATRQEQLAFSTLFARISYAGHLFQIQPDTLQRIHHFRRIAGRVRSGQEQNLEDRHLRLGVQALAETVLIFCKTAIPPDVLEHFPAKGEWQFAAPEIWDYKARARVVAVRDEPEQHFFFAFDEENPFEPVRVRYNLPERNDSFNPTIRLLRTVFGFPVTLNLLDVDVDQQGFYRPRAFVVEPDFLMDVSAISECFKVAGAQPLAYLVKKFLPYEQTPPILLGNIANLFLDRLLTQPGADYTDLLRESFQAYPFVFAPMPDGKVREILGKAQKHYLNLKYMAQSGFAQQQIDPADCVLEPTFYSEQFGLQGRLDLFFRQDDRSAIVELKSGTPYRPNAYGIQRSHFTQTLLYDLLVRSVYGAQSDPAKYILYSGMDVQQLRFAPTVAPEQWEALQVRNHLVGIERLLAAIRPGDLDIPLLQRLRADKAPKGDFLQRDFGQFEAAYGKLNPLEKKYFNAFCGLIAREQWLAKVGEENSDTVNGNAALWRSSFAEKQEAYAILSHLKIVKNQADQADPCIVFQKTEKTNPLANFRVGDIAVLYPAETETDTVLDHQVIKCIITELGANQVVVQLRYRQFNLKPFETSALWNLEPDMLDMGFTAMYRGLFEWAGAGSALRTRVLDPGPTPNPSPRGEGDTISGGKVGAFGKPHKTSEDRWRYLKAFVKGLRKSQTKAEEILWQQLRNKQLDGIKFRRQHAIENFIADFVSLEFRLVIEIDGSIHNFQPEWDELRTEYLEILGFKVIRFSNAEVLNQLPETLNSIRNAVSVRRAEFGPLAEGKNKNHDQAPLPPGGGDGGGAK
;
A
#
# COMPACT_ATOMS: atom_id res chain seq x y z
N MET A 1 -36.32 4.43 14.72
CA MET A 1 -37.41 3.57 14.20
C MET A 1 -38.71 3.95 14.89
N PRO A 2 -39.89 3.75 14.28
CA PRO A 2 -41.18 4.04 14.93
C PRO A 2 -41.33 3.26 16.26
N PRO A 3 -41.76 3.92 17.37
CA PRO A 3 -41.99 3.24 18.65
C PRO A 3 -43.00 2.09 18.56
N GLU A 4 -43.94 2.16 17.61
CA GLU A 4 -44.99 1.16 17.38
C GLU A 4 -44.44 -0.19 16.91
N ALA A 5 -43.22 -0.23 16.37
CA ALA A 5 -42.57 -1.47 15.96
C ALA A 5 -42.01 -2.28 17.14
N ALA A 6 -41.73 -1.64 18.29
CA ALA A 6 -41.06 -2.28 19.42
C ALA A 6 -41.82 -3.47 20.03
N PRO A 7 -43.15 -3.41 20.28
CA PRO A 7 -43.88 -4.55 20.84
C PRO A 7 -43.82 -5.80 19.96
N LEU A 8 -43.86 -5.62 18.63
CA LEU A 8 -43.73 -6.72 17.68
C LEU A 8 -42.32 -7.31 17.72
N LEU A 9 -41.29 -6.47 17.70
CA LEU A 9 -39.89 -6.91 17.76
C LEU A 9 -39.59 -7.69 19.05
N TYR A 10 -40.01 -7.17 20.21
CA TYR A 10 -39.86 -7.86 21.49
C TYR A 10 -40.59 -9.21 21.51
N ARG A 11 -41.82 -9.27 20.99
CA ARG A 11 -42.58 -10.53 20.86
C ARG A 11 -41.86 -11.54 19.96
N GLU A 12 -41.24 -11.10 18.87
CA GLU A 12 -40.43 -11.97 18.02
C GLU A 12 -39.18 -12.50 18.75
N LEU A 13 -38.52 -11.70 19.60
CA LEU A 13 -37.39 -12.18 20.42
C LEU A 13 -37.81 -13.33 21.35
N VAL A 14 -38.92 -13.15 22.08
CA VAL A 14 -39.46 -14.19 22.98
C VAL A 14 -39.85 -15.44 22.20
N LYS A 15 -40.53 -15.28 21.05
CA LYS A 15 -40.89 -16.41 20.18
C LYS A 15 -39.67 -17.21 19.73
N VAL A 16 -38.59 -16.54 19.31
CA VAL A 16 -37.36 -17.21 18.87
C VAL A 16 -36.68 -17.91 20.06
N ALA A 17 -36.58 -17.26 21.21
CA ALA A 17 -35.97 -17.82 22.41
C ALA A 17 -36.72 -19.06 22.90
N ALA A 18 -38.05 -18.97 23.01
CA ALA A 18 -38.93 -20.01 23.52
C ALA A 18 -39.39 -21.04 22.46
N HIS A 19 -38.87 -20.99 21.22
CA HIS A 19 -39.33 -21.89 20.15
C HIS A 19 -39.08 -23.37 20.53
N PRO A 20 -40.13 -24.23 20.60
CA PRO A 20 -40.03 -25.56 21.20
C PRO A 20 -39.30 -26.58 20.32
N HIS A 21 -39.28 -26.37 19.00
CA HIS A 21 -38.73 -27.34 18.04
C HIS A 21 -37.46 -26.86 17.32
N TRP A 22 -36.95 -25.68 17.66
CA TRP A 22 -35.72 -25.17 17.03
C TRP A 22 -34.49 -25.56 17.82
N ALA A 23 -33.49 -26.08 17.14
CA ALA A 23 -32.17 -26.29 17.70
C ALA A 23 -31.54 -24.94 18.10
N PRO A 24 -30.60 -24.90 19.07
CA PRO A 24 -29.90 -23.66 19.47
C PRO A 24 -29.29 -22.92 18.28
N ARG A 25 -28.76 -23.67 17.31
CA ARG A 25 -28.24 -23.14 16.05
C ARG A 25 -29.28 -22.33 15.27
N GLU A 26 -30.48 -22.85 15.12
CA GLU A 26 -31.55 -22.19 14.36
C GLU A 26 -32.01 -20.92 15.07
N LYS A 27 -32.15 -20.97 16.40
CA LYS A 27 -32.50 -19.80 17.22
C LYS A 27 -31.46 -18.68 17.11
N VAL A 28 -30.16 -19.01 17.23
CA VAL A 28 -29.08 -18.03 17.08
C VAL A 28 -29.08 -17.42 15.67
N LEU A 29 -29.26 -18.23 14.62
CA LEU A 29 -29.31 -17.72 13.24
C LEU A 29 -30.53 -16.82 12.99
N ALA A 30 -31.67 -17.13 13.60
CA ALA A 30 -32.87 -16.30 13.51
C ALA A 30 -32.68 -14.94 14.22
N LEU A 31 -32.11 -14.95 15.45
CA LEU A 31 -31.75 -13.71 16.15
C LEU A 31 -30.71 -12.90 15.34
N ALA A 32 -29.74 -13.56 14.71
CA ALA A 32 -28.77 -12.88 13.86
C ALA A 32 -29.42 -12.22 12.63
N ALA A 33 -30.39 -12.88 12.00
CA ALA A 33 -31.15 -12.30 10.89
C ALA A 33 -31.99 -11.09 11.34
N LEU A 34 -32.56 -11.13 12.56
CA LEU A 34 -33.25 -9.99 13.15
C LEU A 34 -32.29 -8.83 13.44
N LEU A 35 -31.09 -9.10 13.96
CA LEU A 35 -30.04 -8.09 14.19
C LEU A 35 -29.67 -7.39 12.88
N GLU A 36 -29.41 -8.16 11.83
CA GLU A 36 -29.11 -7.65 10.48
C GLU A 36 -30.22 -6.72 9.97
N ARG A 37 -31.49 -7.13 10.11
CA ARG A 37 -32.65 -6.33 9.70
C ARG A 37 -32.80 -5.05 10.52
N LEU A 38 -32.60 -5.11 11.84
CA LEU A 38 -32.68 -3.95 12.73
C LEU A 38 -31.67 -2.88 12.34
N PHE A 39 -30.40 -3.25 12.17
CA PHE A 39 -29.36 -2.31 11.76
C PHE A 39 -29.57 -1.85 10.32
N PHE A 40 -30.07 -2.70 9.43
CA PHE A 40 -30.40 -2.28 8.06
C PHE A 40 -31.47 -1.20 8.04
N GLU A 41 -32.54 -1.39 8.79
CA GLU A 41 -33.66 -0.45 8.87
C GLU A 41 -33.25 0.84 9.62
N ALA A 42 -32.49 0.71 10.70
CA ALA A 42 -32.00 1.85 11.48
C ALA A 42 -31.09 2.78 10.67
N THR A 43 -30.25 2.22 9.79
CA THR A 43 -29.38 3.02 8.91
C THR A 43 -29.97 3.20 7.50
N ARG A 44 -31.26 2.92 7.28
CA ARG A 44 -31.86 2.94 5.93
C ARG A 44 -31.90 4.36 5.35
N GLN A 45 -32.19 5.34 6.20
CA GLN A 45 -32.28 6.75 5.80
C GLN A 45 -30.93 7.36 5.44
N GLU A 46 -29.84 6.76 5.93
CA GLU A 46 -28.46 7.22 5.69
C GLU A 46 -28.02 7.06 4.23
N GLN A 47 -28.67 6.14 3.50
CA GLN A 47 -28.32 5.77 2.12
C GLN A 47 -26.84 5.42 1.93
N LEU A 48 -26.17 5.03 3.03
CA LEU A 48 -24.82 4.49 3.03
C LEU A 48 -24.89 2.98 2.78
N ALA A 49 -24.12 2.52 1.80
CA ALA A 49 -23.84 1.12 1.64
C ALA A 49 -22.66 0.74 2.54
N PHE A 50 -22.76 -0.38 3.25
CA PHE A 50 -21.69 -0.90 4.11
C PHE A 50 -21.23 -2.24 3.55
N SER A 51 -19.93 -2.48 3.37
CA SER A 51 -19.44 -3.80 2.90
C SER A 51 -19.63 -4.92 3.92
N THR A 52 -19.70 -4.56 5.21
CA THR A 52 -19.84 -5.51 6.31
C THR A 52 -20.89 -5.05 7.30
N LEU A 53 -21.50 -6.03 7.97
CA LEU A 53 -22.38 -5.77 9.11
C LEU A 53 -21.62 -5.10 10.27
N PHE A 54 -20.31 -5.33 10.39
CA PHE A 54 -19.45 -4.60 11.34
C PHE A 54 -19.54 -3.10 11.12
N ALA A 55 -19.19 -2.63 9.92
CA ALA A 55 -19.14 -1.20 9.60
C ALA A 55 -20.51 -0.54 9.84
N ARG A 56 -21.60 -1.22 9.45
CA ARG A 56 -22.96 -0.76 9.70
C ARG A 56 -23.27 -0.61 11.19
N ILE A 57 -22.92 -1.61 12.01
CA ILE A 57 -23.16 -1.57 13.46
C ILE A 57 -22.29 -0.47 14.10
N SER A 58 -21.02 -0.36 13.75
CA SER A 58 -20.13 0.67 14.29
C SER A 58 -20.60 2.08 13.92
N TYR A 59 -21.04 2.29 12.68
CA TYR A 59 -21.64 3.55 12.23
C TYR A 59 -22.92 3.88 13.02
N ALA A 60 -23.84 2.92 13.14
CA ALA A 60 -25.05 3.08 13.94
C ALA A 60 -24.73 3.31 15.43
N GLY A 61 -23.66 2.69 15.94
CA GLY A 61 -23.12 2.90 17.28
C GLY A 61 -22.84 4.38 17.54
N HIS A 62 -22.13 5.01 16.60
CA HIS A 62 -21.86 6.45 16.65
C HIS A 62 -23.14 7.28 16.45
N LEU A 63 -23.94 6.99 15.41
CA LEU A 63 -25.15 7.75 15.05
C LEU A 63 -26.18 7.79 16.19
N PHE A 64 -26.39 6.67 16.88
CA PHE A 64 -27.37 6.54 17.95
C PHE A 64 -26.77 6.64 19.36
N GLN A 65 -25.47 6.95 19.47
CA GLN A 65 -24.73 7.06 20.73
C GLN A 65 -24.92 5.82 21.62
N ILE A 66 -24.75 4.63 21.02
CA ILE A 66 -24.86 3.36 21.72
C ILE A 66 -23.77 3.29 22.79
N GLN A 67 -24.15 2.92 24.01
CA GLN A 67 -23.20 2.76 25.11
C GLN A 67 -22.17 1.66 24.77
N PRO A 68 -20.87 1.86 25.10
CA PRO A 68 -19.81 0.92 24.75
C PRO A 68 -20.13 -0.54 25.14
N ASP A 69 -20.63 -0.78 26.35
CA ASP A 69 -20.96 -2.12 26.82
C ASP A 69 -22.06 -2.82 25.98
N THR A 70 -23.06 -2.06 25.55
CA THR A 70 -24.13 -2.58 24.67
C THR A 70 -23.59 -2.85 23.27
N LEU A 71 -22.77 -1.94 22.74
CA LEU A 71 -22.13 -2.13 21.44
C LEU A 71 -21.28 -3.41 21.46
N GLN A 72 -20.51 -3.62 22.52
CA GLN A 72 -19.65 -4.80 22.70
C GLN A 72 -20.47 -6.09 22.73
N ARG A 73 -21.61 -6.11 23.46
CA ARG A 73 -22.55 -7.24 23.44
C ARG A 73 -23.06 -7.52 22.03
N ILE A 74 -23.45 -6.49 21.29
CA ILE A 74 -23.93 -6.61 19.90
C ILE A 74 -22.84 -7.20 18.99
N HIS A 75 -21.62 -6.67 19.04
CA HIS A 75 -20.51 -7.16 18.23
C HIS A 75 -20.08 -8.58 18.62
N HIS A 76 -20.14 -8.92 19.90
CA HIS A 76 -19.85 -10.26 20.41
C HIS A 76 -20.89 -11.27 19.93
N PHE A 77 -22.18 -10.97 20.08
CA PHE A 77 -23.25 -11.84 19.57
C PHE A 77 -23.16 -12.03 18.05
N ARG A 78 -22.95 -10.95 17.29
CA ARG A 78 -22.73 -10.99 15.83
C ARG A 78 -21.59 -11.97 15.46
N ARG A 79 -20.50 -12.01 16.22
CA ARG A 79 -19.38 -12.95 15.97
C ARG A 79 -19.77 -14.40 16.20
N ILE A 80 -20.45 -14.69 17.31
CA ILE A 80 -20.96 -16.04 17.61
C ILE A 80 -21.86 -16.48 16.45
N ALA A 81 -22.83 -15.66 16.07
CA ALA A 81 -23.71 -15.93 14.94
C ALA A 81 -22.96 -16.17 13.63
N GLY A 82 -21.90 -15.40 13.37
CA GLY A 82 -21.02 -15.59 12.21
C GLY A 82 -20.34 -16.95 12.21
N ARG A 83 -19.77 -17.38 13.35
CA ARG A 83 -19.13 -18.70 13.48
C ARG A 83 -20.13 -19.84 13.29
N VAL A 84 -21.32 -19.72 13.89
CA VAL A 84 -22.43 -20.67 13.72
C VAL A 84 -22.87 -20.78 12.25
N ARG A 85 -22.95 -19.64 11.54
CA ARG A 85 -23.30 -19.59 10.11
C ARG A 85 -22.25 -20.31 9.26
N SER A 86 -20.97 -20.13 9.59
CA SER A 86 -19.84 -20.77 8.90
C SER A 86 -19.59 -22.24 9.30
N GLY A 87 -20.34 -22.79 10.27
CA GLY A 87 -20.15 -24.15 10.77
C GLY A 87 -18.95 -24.33 11.71
N GLN A 88 -18.27 -23.24 12.09
CA GLN A 88 -17.10 -23.23 12.98
C GLN A 88 -17.47 -23.32 14.46
N GLU A 89 -18.73 -23.06 14.82
CA GLU A 89 -19.23 -23.17 16.19
C GLU A 89 -20.33 -24.24 16.24
N GLN A 90 -20.02 -25.36 16.89
CA GLN A 90 -20.93 -26.49 17.04
C GLN A 90 -21.45 -26.65 18.47
N ASN A 91 -20.74 -26.10 19.47
CA ASN A 91 -21.10 -26.20 20.88
C ASN A 91 -21.82 -24.93 21.37
N LEU A 92 -23.10 -24.81 20.99
CA LEU A 92 -23.93 -23.69 21.41
C LEU A 92 -24.58 -23.93 22.77
N GLU A 93 -24.08 -23.22 23.79
CA GLU A 93 -24.72 -23.12 25.11
C GLU A 93 -25.87 -22.09 25.15
N ASP A 94 -26.78 -22.25 26.11
CA ASP A 94 -27.94 -21.37 26.34
C ASP A 94 -27.52 -19.89 26.57
N ARG A 95 -26.38 -19.67 27.22
CA ARG A 95 -25.82 -18.32 27.44
C ARG A 95 -25.60 -17.52 26.15
N HIS A 96 -25.29 -18.19 25.03
CA HIS A 96 -25.09 -17.53 23.74
C HIS A 96 -26.41 -17.04 23.15
N LEU A 97 -27.47 -17.82 23.33
CA LEU A 97 -28.83 -17.45 22.94
C LEU A 97 -29.31 -16.25 23.76
N ARG A 98 -29.14 -16.32 25.08
CA ARG A 98 -29.50 -15.25 26.02
C ARG A 98 -28.75 -13.95 25.73
N LEU A 99 -27.46 -14.02 25.42
CA LEU A 99 -26.68 -12.86 24.97
C LEU A 99 -27.28 -12.23 23.71
N GLY A 100 -27.71 -13.05 22.75
CA GLY A 100 -28.40 -12.58 21.55
C GLY A 100 -29.70 -11.86 21.86
N VAL A 101 -30.54 -12.43 22.73
CA VAL A 101 -31.79 -11.79 23.17
C VAL A 101 -31.51 -10.45 23.83
N GLN A 102 -30.55 -10.39 24.76
CA GLN A 102 -30.14 -9.15 25.42
C GLN A 102 -29.65 -8.11 24.41
N ALA A 103 -28.71 -8.48 23.52
CA ALA A 103 -28.15 -7.57 22.53
C ALA A 103 -29.23 -6.97 21.62
N LEU A 104 -30.18 -7.79 21.14
CA LEU A 104 -31.29 -7.29 20.32
C LEU A 104 -32.28 -6.47 21.12
N ALA A 105 -32.63 -6.88 22.34
CA ALA A 105 -33.57 -6.13 23.18
C ALA A 105 -33.05 -4.74 23.52
N GLU A 106 -31.77 -4.62 23.88
CA GLU A 106 -31.10 -3.33 24.08
C GLU A 106 -31.03 -2.52 22.77
N THR A 107 -30.82 -3.17 21.62
CA THR A 107 -30.87 -2.50 20.30
C THR A 107 -32.26 -1.92 20.01
N VAL A 108 -33.33 -2.68 20.27
CA VAL A 108 -34.72 -2.22 20.09
C VAL A 108 -35.02 -1.05 21.03
N LEU A 109 -34.60 -1.14 22.30
CA LEU A 109 -34.70 -0.04 23.25
C LEU A 109 -34.03 1.22 22.71
N ILE A 110 -32.82 1.13 22.16
CA ILE A 110 -32.09 2.28 21.65
C ILE A 110 -32.76 2.88 20.42
N PHE A 111 -33.19 2.06 19.46
CA PHE A 111 -33.72 2.51 18.17
C PHE A 111 -35.18 2.97 18.21
N CYS A 112 -35.98 2.39 19.10
CA CYS A 112 -37.41 2.72 19.27
C CYS A 112 -37.69 3.57 20.51
N LYS A 113 -36.73 3.70 21.44
CA LYS A 113 -36.89 4.39 22.73
C LYS A 113 -38.02 3.82 23.59
N THR A 114 -38.30 2.52 23.44
CA THR A 114 -39.36 1.80 24.18
C THR A 114 -38.75 0.84 25.19
N ALA A 115 -39.20 0.91 26.45
CA ALA A 115 -38.72 0.05 27.53
C ALA A 115 -38.80 -1.45 27.21
N ILE A 116 -37.86 -2.23 27.74
CA ILE A 116 -37.79 -3.68 27.56
C ILE A 116 -38.85 -4.34 28.46
N PRO A 117 -39.80 -5.12 27.90
CA PRO A 117 -40.82 -5.82 28.69
C PRO A 117 -40.24 -6.87 29.66
N PRO A 118 -40.89 -7.14 30.81
CA PRO A 118 -40.40 -8.11 31.80
C PRO A 118 -40.21 -9.54 31.26
N ASP A 119 -41.10 -10.00 30.38
CA ASP A 119 -41.03 -11.32 29.74
C ASP A 119 -39.79 -11.46 28.83
N VAL A 120 -39.29 -10.36 28.26
CA VAL A 120 -38.01 -10.36 27.52
C VAL A 120 -36.83 -10.44 28.46
N LEU A 121 -36.89 -9.76 29.62
CA LEU A 121 -35.82 -9.75 30.62
C LEU A 121 -35.58 -11.14 31.24
N GLU A 122 -36.60 -12.00 31.32
CA GLU A 122 -36.46 -13.39 31.80
C GLU A 122 -35.50 -14.24 30.93
N HIS A 123 -35.32 -13.83 29.67
CA HIS A 123 -34.41 -14.47 28.72
C HIS A 123 -33.00 -13.85 28.69
N PHE A 124 -32.70 -12.88 29.56
CA PHE A 124 -31.36 -12.30 29.65
C PHE A 124 -30.38 -13.29 30.30
N PRO A 125 -29.08 -13.13 30.04
CA PRO A 125 -28.05 -13.84 30.79
C PRO A 125 -28.04 -13.36 32.25
N ALA A 126 -27.51 -14.19 33.15
CA ALA A 126 -27.35 -13.81 34.54
C ALA A 126 -26.45 -12.57 34.66
N LYS A 127 -26.72 -11.72 35.67
CA LYS A 127 -25.95 -10.49 35.87
C LYS A 127 -24.47 -10.83 36.10
N GLY A 128 -23.59 -10.29 35.26
CA GLY A 128 -22.15 -10.55 35.30
C GLY A 128 -21.69 -11.79 34.52
N GLU A 129 -22.59 -12.54 33.88
CA GLU A 129 -22.23 -13.70 33.04
C GLU A 129 -21.41 -13.30 31.80
N TRP A 130 -21.59 -12.08 31.30
CA TRP A 130 -20.78 -11.48 30.25
C TRP A 130 -20.20 -10.16 30.75
N GLN A 131 -18.90 -10.15 31.10
CA GLN A 131 -18.15 -8.95 31.44
C GLN A 131 -17.09 -8.67 30.38
N PHE A 132 -17.11 -7.46 29.84
CA PHE A 132 -16.11 -6.98 28.89
C PHE A 132 -15.24 -5.97 29.63
N ALA A 133 -14.11 -6.41 30.16
CA ALA A 133 -13.14 -5.48 30.73
C ALA A 133 -12.43 -4.75 29.58
N ALA A 134 -12.41 -3.42 29.63
CA ALA A 134 -11.49 -2.65 28.80
C ALA A 134 -10.06 -3.09 29.17
N PRO A 135 -9.21 -3.44 28.20
CA PRO A 135 -7.84 -3.80 28.50
C PRO A 135 -7.13 -2.60 29.14
N GLU A 136 -6.34 -2.83 30.18
CA GLU A 136 -5.44 -1.79 30.69
C GLU A 136 -4.37 -1.50 29.63
N ILE A 137 -4.34 -0.25 29.16
CA ILE A 137 -3.36 0.24 28.19
C ILE A 137 -2.12 0.64 28.97
N TRP A 138 -1.01 -0.05 28.71
CA TRP A 138 0.28 0.23 29.34
C TRP A 138 1.10 1.24 28.55
N ASP A 139 1.06 1.13 27.22
CA ASP A 139 1.75 2.05 26.30
C ASP A 139 0.92 2.24 25.02
N TYR A 140 1.20 3.29 24.26
CA TYR A 140 0.49 3.63 23.01
C TYR A 140 1.47 4.07 21.93
N LYS A 141 1.31 3.48 20.74
CA LYS A 141 2.01 3.91 19.53
C LYS A 141 1.00 4.33 18.47
N ALA A 142 1.13 5.55 17.96
CA ALA A 142 0.32 6.01 16.82
C ALA A 142 0.54 5.13 15.58
N ARG A 143 1.78 4.65 15.41
CA ARG A 143 2.19 3.71 14.38
C ARG A 143 3.28 2.79 14.92
N ALA A 144 3.30 1.53 14.49
CA ALA A 144 4.47 0.65 14.58
C ALA A 144 4.71 -0.03 13.23
N ARG A 145 5.90 0.13 12.65
CA ARG A 145 6.29 -0.61 11.44
C ARG A 145 6.91 -1.93 11.87
N VAL A 146 6.33 -3.04 11.40
CA VAL A 146 6.71 -4.38 11.85
C VAL A 146 6.90 -5.32 10.68
N VAL A 147 7.77 -6.32 10.86
CA VAL A 147 7.86 -7.47 9.96
C VAL A 147 7.18 -8.65 10.66
N ALA A 148 6.00 -9.03 10.20
CA ALA A 148 5.32 -10.22 10.70
C ALA A 148 6.01 -11.46 10.16
N VAL A 149 6.30 -12.44 11.02
CA VAL A 149 7.14 -13.60 10.69
C VAL A 149 6.43 -14.95 10.85
N ARG A 150 5.48 -15.05 11.78
CA ARG A 150 4.76 -16.29 12.05
C ARG A 150 3.40 -15.99 12.64
N ASP A 151 2.40 -16.76 12.26
CA ASP A 151 1.01 -16.58 12.70
C ASP A 151 0.58 -17.66 13.69
N GLU A 152 -0.34 -17.32 14.60
CA GLU A 152 -0.95 -18.20 15.58
C GLU A 152 -2.49 -18.15 15.43
N PRO A 153 -3.06 -18.85 14.43
CA PRO A 153 -4.47 -18.74 14.06
C PRO A 153 -5.44 -18.96 15.21
N GLU A 154 -5.17 -19.98 16.01
CA GLU A 154 -6.01 -20.45 17.12
C GLU A 154 -6.06 -19.42 18.26
N GLN A 155 -4.94 -18.72 18.50
CA GLN A 155 -4.81 -17.74 19.58
C GLN A 155 -5.07 -16.30 19.11
N HIS A 156 -5.30 -16.09 17.81
CA HIS A 156 -5.62 -14.79 17.21
C HIS A 156 -4.53 -13.72 17.39
N PHE A 157 -3.27 -14.11 17.20
CA PHE A 157 -2.16 -13.17 17.08
C PHE A 157 -1.11 -13.68 16.09
N PHE A 158 -0.19 -12.81 15.68
CA PHE A 158 1.02 -13.21 14.96
C PHE A 158 2.25 -12.60 15.65
N PHE A 159 3.39 -13.25 15.51
CA PHE A 159 4.69 -12.73 15.92
C PHE A 159 5.23 -11.77 14.86
N ALA A 160 5.75 -10.64 15.31
CA ALA A 160 6.36 -9.65 14.44
C ALA A 160 7.56 -8.98 15.11
N PHE A 161 8.53 -8.55 14.34
CA PHE A 161 9.62 -7.69 14.82
C PHE A 161 9.25 -6.24 14.58
N ASP A 162 9.25 -5.42 15.63
CA ASP A 162 9.08 -3.96 15.54
C ASP A 162 10.40 -3.32 15.10
N GLU A 163 10.39 -2.43 14.11
CA GLU A 163 11.61 -1.75 13.66
C GLU A 163 12.25 -0.92 14.78
N GLU A 164 11.45 -0.39 15.72
CA GLU A 164 11.96 0.34 16.88
C GLU A 164 12.56 -0.58 17.95
N ASN A 165 12.15 -1.86 17.99
CA ASN A 165 12.68 -2.86 18.91
C ASN A 165 12.91 -4.21 18.18
N PRO A 166 13.99 -4.31 17.37
CA PRO A 166 14.20 -5.45 16.48
C PRO A 166 14.75 -6.70 17.19
N PHE A 167 15.09 -6.59 18.47
CA PHE A 167 15.70 -7.70 19.22
C PHE A 167 14.64 -8.68 19.71
N GLU A 168 13.41 -8.20 19.90
CA GLU A 168 12.35 -8.98 20.51
C GLU A 168 11.04 -8.99 19.69
N PRO A 169 10.56 -10.16 19.19
CA PRO A 169 9.24 -10.31 18.64
C PRO A 169 8.16 -9.87 19.62
N VAL A 170 7.36 -8.94 19.12
CA VAL A 170 6.09 -8.55 19.70
C VAL A 170 5.00 -9.49 19.21
N ARG A 171 3.97 -9.64 20.04
CA ARG A 171 2.78 -10.43 19.69
C ARG A 171 1.67 -9.48 19.29
N VAL A 172 1.25 -9.54 18.04
CA VAL A 172 0.26 -8.62 17.48
C VAL A 172 -1.11 -9.30 17.41
N ARG A 173 -2.04 -8.85 18.25
CA ARG A 173 -3.42 -9.38 18.31
C ARG A 173 -4.23 -8.90 17.11
N TYR A 174 -4.97 -9.83 16.50
CA TYR A 174 -5.97 -9.52 15.48
C TYR A 174 -7.32 -10.13 15.86
N ASN A 175 -8.35 -9.89 15.05
CA ASN A 175 -9.71 -10.34 15.35
C ASN A 175 -10.20 -9.82 16.72
N LEU A 176 -9.80 -8.62 17.11
CA LEU A 176 -10.26 -7.95 18.32
C LEU A 176 -11.59 -7.25 18.04
N PRO A 177 -12.67 -7.56 18.80
CA PRO A 177 -13.97 -6.93 18.62
C PRO A 177 -13.86 -5.40 18.72
N GLU A 178 -14.54 -4.70 17.83
CA GLU A 178 -14.62 -3.22 17.84
C GLU A 178 -13.27 -2.53 17.77
N ARG A 179 -12.21 -3.26 17.41
CA ARG A 179 -10.88 -2.73 17.25
C ARG A 179 -10.38 -3.00 15.84
N ASN A 180 -10.11 -4.26 15.52
CA ASN A 180 -9.47 -4.64 14.27
C ASN A 180 -10.06 -5.87 13.57
N ASP A 181 -11.22 -6.37 14.02
CA ASP A 181 -11.92 -7.49 13.37
C ASP A 181 -12.40 -7.14 11.95
N SER A 182 -12.60 -5.86 11.64
CA SER A 182 -12.78 -5.38 10.26
C SER A 182 -11.61 -5.74 9.36
N PHE A 183 -10.40 -5.92 9.88
CA PHE A 183 -9.21 -6.32 9.13
C PHE A 183 -8.98 -7.83 9.07
N ASN A 184 -9.92 -8.66 9.55
CA ASN A 184 -9.85 -10.12 9.34
C ASN A 184 -9.66 -10.55 7.86
N PRO A 185 -10.24 -9.86 6.86
CA PRO A 185 -9.90 -10.11 5.46
C PRO A 185 -8.43 -9.86 5.13
N THR A 186 -7.82 -8.82 5.73
CA THR A 186 -6.38 -8.56 5.62
C THR A 186 -5.56 -9.68 6.23
N ILE A 187 -5.91 -10.19 7.40
CA ILE A 187 -5.22 -11.36 8.00
C ILE A 187 -5.29 -12.59 7.08
N ARG A 188 -6.43 -12.81 6.41
CA ARG A 188 -6.52 -13.87 5.39
C ARG A 188 -5.58 -13.62 4.21
N LEU A 189 -5.46 -12.37 3.73
CA LEU A 189 -4.50 -12.02 2.67
C LEU A 189 -3.07 -12.35 3.08
N LEU A 190 -2.67 -12.06 4.33
CA LEU A 190 -1.32 -12.39 4.82
C LEU A 190 -1.05 -13.89 4.64
N ARG A 191 -2.02 -14.75 5.01
CA ARG A 191 -1.89 -16.20 4.89
C ARG A 191 -1.89 -16.71 3.45
N THR A 192 -2.80 -16.21 2.62
CA THR A 192 -3.10 -16.83 1.32
C THR A 192 -2.41 -16.17 0.14
N VAL A 193 -1.89 -14.95 0.31
CA VAL A 193 -1.31 -14.14 -0.79
C VAL A 193 0.14 -13.79 -0.52
N PHE A 194 0.42 -13.20 0.66
CA PHE A 194 1.77 -12.71 0.95
C PHE A 194 2.68 -13.81 1.49
N GLY A 195 2.14 -14.66 2.37
CA GLY A 195 2.95 -15.52 3.22
C GLY A 195 3.64 -14.72 4.34
N PHE A 196 4.45 -15.42 5.12
CA PHE A 196 5.38 -14.78 6.06
C PHE A 196 6.82 -15.08 5.60
N PRO A 197 7.77 -14.15 5.79
CA PRO A 197 7.60 -12.84 6.41
C PRO A 197 6.86 -11.81 5.53
N VAL A 198 6.26 -10.80 6.15
CA VAL A 198 5.57 -9.68 5.46
C VAL A 198 5.64 -8.38 6.26
N THR A 199 5.91 -7.27 5.57
CA THR A 199 6.01 -5.94 6.20
C THR A 199 4.63 -5.31 6.39
N LEU A 200 4.38 -4.79 7.59
CA LEU A 200 3.12 -4.16 7.98
C LEU A 200 3.39 -2.81 8.66
N ASN A 201 2.54 -1.82 8.38
CA ASN A 201 2.31 -0.73 9.32
C ASN A 201 1.09 -1.09 10.19
N LEU A 202 1.29 -1.07 11.50
CA LEU A 202 0.25 -1.16 12.51
C LEU A 202 -0.13 0.26 12.93
N LEU A 203 -1.42 0.57 12.96
CA LEU A 203 -1.93 1.92 13.27
C LEU A 203 -2.74 1.90 14.56
N ASP A 204 -2.62 2.97 15.35
CA ASP A 204 -3.26 3.14 16.67
C ASP A 204 -3.11 1.88 17.54
N VAL A 205 -1.89 1.64 17.97
CA VAL A 205 -1.48 0.42 18.68
C VAL A 205 -1.51 0.68 20.18
N ASP A 206 -2.46 0.05 20.86
CA ASP A 206 -2.39 -0.06 22.32
C ASP A 206 -1.47 -1.25 22.64
N VAL A 207 -0.56 -1.06 23.59
CA VAL A 207 0.25 -2.13 24.15
C VAL A 207 -0.33 -2.46 25.53
N ASP A 208 -0.71 -3.71 25.73
CA ASP A 208 -1.18 -4.14 27.06
C ASP A 208 -0.01 -4.48 28.00
N GLN A 209 -0.32 -4.71 29.28
CA GLN A 209 0.68 -5.03 30.31
C GLN A 209 1.53 -6.28 30.01
N GLN A 210 1.05 -7.17 29.13
CA GLN A 210 1.78 -8.37 28.71
C GLN A 210 2.63 -8.12 27.46
N GLY A 211 2.67 -6.88 26.97
CA GLY A 211 3.39 -6.48 25.77
C GLY A 211 2.70 -6.88 24.46
N PHE A 212 1.41 -7.27 24.47
CA PHE A 212 0.71 -7.51 23.21
C PHE A 212 0.38 -6.20 22.52
N TYR A 213 0.70 -6.15 21.24
CA TYR A 213 0.30 -5.06 20.37
C TYR A 213 -1.14 -5.30 19.91
N ARG A 214 -1.99 -4.31 20.15
CA ARG A 214 -3.42 -4.33 19.81
C ARG A 214 -3.67 -3.19 18.81
N PRO A 215 -3.32 -3.34 17.53
CA PRO A 215 -3.53 -2.30 16.53
C PRO A 215 -5.00 -2.11 16.21
N ARG A 216 -5.38 -0.90 15.80
CA ARG A 216 -6.70 -0.58 15.22
C ARG A 216 -6.80 -1.01 13.77
N ALA A 217 -5.73 -0.83 13.01
CA ALA A 217 -5.66 -1.13 11.58
C ALA A 217 -4.32 -1.74 11.18
N PHE A 218 -4.33 -2.45 10.06
CA PHE A 218 -3.15 -3.06 9.45
C PHE A 218 -3.02 -2.53 8.02
N VAL A 219 -1.82 -2.12 7.63
CA VAL A 219 -1.47 -1.70 6.27
C VAL A 219 -0.39 -2.63 5.75
N VAL A 220 -0.69 -3.42 4.72
CA VAL A 220 0.19 -4.48 4.21
C VAL A 220 1.10 -3.96 3.12
N GLU A 221 2.41 -4.19 3.19
CA GLU A 221 3.39 -3.63 2.24
C GLU A 221 3.20 -2.10 2.11
N PRO A 222 3.44 -1.33 3.20
CA PRO A 222 3.15 0.10 3.25
C PRO A 222 3.92 0.91 2.20
N ASP A 223 5.09 0.44 1.76
CA ASP A 223 5.89 1.11 0.72
C ASP A 223 5.24 1.03 -0.68
N PHE A 224 4.31 0.11 -0.92
CA PHE A 224 3.53 0.07 -2.15
C PHE A 224 2.41 1.12 -2.09
N LEU A 225 2.73 2.36 -2.45
CA LEU A 225 1.74 3.45 -2.42
C LEU A 225 0.64 3.25 -3.46
N MET A 226 -0.61 3.27 -2.98
CA MET A 226 -1.82 3.18 -3.80
C MET A 226 -2.47 4.55 -3.99
N ASP A 227 -2.89 4.86 -5.22
CA ASP A 227 -3.63 6.08 -5.49
C ASP A 227 -4.99 6.09 -4.77
N VAL A 228 -5.31 7.20 -4.11
CA VAL A 228 -6.61 7.41 -3.45
C VAL A 228 -7.79 7.23 -4.41
N SER A 229 -7.64 7.63 -5.68
CA SER A 229 -8.66 7.43 -6.72
C SER A 229 -8.88 5.95 -7.02
N ALA A 230 -7.82 5.13 -7.12
CA ALA A 230 -7.92 3.70 -7.38
C ALA A 230 -8.73 2.97 -6.29
N ILE A 231 -8.53 3.37 -5.02
CA ILE A 231 -9.25 2.81 -3.88
C ILE A 231 -10.70 3.30 -3.88
N SER A 232 -10.92 4.61 -3.98
CA SER A 232 -12.26 5.21 -3.86
C SER A 232 -13.21 4.79 -4.98
N GLU A 233 -12.70 4.55 -6.19
CA GLU A 233 -13.49 4.04 -7.32
C GLU A 233 -14.02 2.61 -7.12
N CYS A 234 -13.44 1.85 -6.20
CA CYS A 234 -13.93 0.52 -5.82
C CYS A 234 -15.22 0.61 -4.98
N PHE A 235 -15.55 1.77 -4.40
CA PHE A 235 -16.74 1.94 -3.58
C PHE A 235 -17.96 2.24 -4.44
N LYS A 236 -18.72 1.20 -4.74
CA LYS A 236 -19.97 1.25 -5.51
C LYS A 236 -21.18 1.29 -4.58
N VAL A 237 -22.35 1.53 -5.19
CA VAL A 237 -23.65 1.47 -4.49
C VAL A 237 -23.88 0.12 -3.80
N ALA A 238 -23.42 -0.97 -4.42
CA ALA A 238 -23.60 -2.32 -3.88
C ALA A 238 -22.57 -2.70 -2.79
N GLY A 239 -21.51 -1.91 -2.57
CA GLY A 239 -20.38 -2.32 -1.72
C GLY A 239 -19.03 -1.97 -2.34
N ALA A 240 -17.96 -2.26 -1.61
CA ALA A 240 -16.61 -2.24 -2.17
C ALA A 240 -16.41 -3.40 -3.17
N GLN A 241 -15.84 -3.11 -4.33
CA GLN A 241 -15.61 -4.05 -5.43
C GLN A 241 -14.15 -4.01 -5.89
N PRO A 242 -13.18 -4.63 -5.17
CA PRO A 242 -11.76 -4.56 -5.51
C PRO A 242 -11.41 -5.11 -6.90
N LEU A 243 -12.19 -6.06 -7.45
CA LEU A 243 -11.95 -6.57 -8.81
C LEU A 243 -12.24 -5.53 -9.90
N ALA A 244 -12.95 -4.44 -9.59
CA ALA A 244 -13.09 -3.30 -10.49
C ALA A 244 -11.74 -2.65 -10.81
N TYR A 245 -10.84 -2.61 -9.83
CA TYR A 245 -9.47 -2.12 -10.02
C TYR A 245 -8.70 -3.01 -11.00
N LEU A 246 -8.79 -4.34 -10.83
CA LEU A 246 -8.11 -5.30 -11.70
C LEU A 246 -8.56 -5.18 -13.17
N VAL A 247 -9.88 -5.19 -13.44
CA VAL A 247 -10.36 -5.14 -14.82
C VAL A 247 -9.97 -3.83 -15.52
N LYS A 248 -9.99 -2.71 -14.79
CA LYS A 248 -9.63 -1.39 -15.31
C LYS A 248 -8.17 -1.27 -15.77
N LYS A 249 -7.26 -2.11 -15.27
CA LYS A 249 -5.88 -2.17 -15.78
C LYS A 249 -5.84 -2.56 -17.26
N PHE A 250 -6.76 -3.41 -17.71
CA PHE A 250 -6.77 -3.98 -19.06
C PHE A 250 -7.59 -3.14 -20.04
N LEU A 251 -8.72 -2.59 -19.58
CA LEU A 251 -9.65 -1.92 -20.48
C LEU A 251 -9.05 -0.65 -21.11
N PRO A 252 -9.43 -0.33 -22.35
CA PRO A 252 -8.95 0.85 -23.04
C PRO A 252 -9.36 2.13 -22.29
N TYR A 253 -8.52 3.15 -22.39
CA TYR A 253 -8.88 4.48 -21.93
C TYR A 253 -9.67 5.19 -23.02
N GLU A 254 -10.95 5.44 -22.75
CA GLU A 254 -11.81 6.20 -23.65
C GLU A 254 -12.01 7.61 -23.10
N GLN A 255 -11.67 8.62 -23.91
CA GLN A 255 -12.06 10.00 -23.62
C GLN A 255 -13.54 10.20 -23.93
N THR A 256 -14.36 10.12 -22.89
CA THR A 256 -15.81 10.29 -22.99
C THR A 256 -16.22 11.75 -22.75
N PRO A 257 -17.39 12.21 -23.27
CA PRO A 257 -17.88 13.57 -23.01
C PRO A 257 -17.94 13.97 -21.53
N PRO A 258 -18.33 13.09 -20.58
CA PRO A 258 -18.26 13.41 -19.15
C PRO A 258 -16.84 13.64 -18.62
N ILE A 259 -15.85 12.86 -19.08
CA ILE A 259 -14.44 13.03 -18.69
C ILE A 259 -13.92 14.35 -19.24
N LEU A 260 -14.19 14.65 -20.52
CA LEU A 260 -13.82 15.94 -21.12
C LEU A 260 -14.44 17.11 -20.35
N LEU A 261 -15.73 17.01 -19.97
CA LEU A 261 -16.39 18.05 -19.19
C LEU A 261 -15.79 18.22 -17.78
N GLY A 262 -15.32 17.13 -17.16
CA GLY A 262 -14.55 17.18 -15.91
C GLY A 262 -13.23 17.93 -16.08
N ASN A 263 -12.48 17.60 -17.12
CA ASN A 263 -11.21 18.26 -17.44
C ASN A 263 -11.39 19.76 -17.72
N ILE A 264 -12.45 20.13 -18.46
CA ILE A 264 -12.81 21.53 -18.70
C ILE A 264 -13.18 22.23 -17.39
N ALA A 265 -13.92 21.57 -16.50
CA ALA A 265 -14.28 22.16 -15.19
C ALA A 265 -13.04 22.40 -14.31
N ASN A 266 -12.06 21.50 -14.31
CA ASN A 266 -10.78 21.71 -13.61
C ASN A 266 -10.04 22.92 -14.20
N LEU A 267 -9.88 22.98 -15.52
CA LEU A 267 -9.26 24.13 -16.20
C LEU A 267 -9.96 25.44 -15.83
N PHE A 268 -11.30 25.45 -15.77
CA PHE A 268 -12.06 26.63 -15.38
C PHE A 268 -11.81 27.01 -13.92
N LEU A 269 -11.80 26.05 -12.99
CA LEU A 269 -11.53 26.29 -11.57
C LEU A 269 -10.15 26.92 -11.40
N ASP A 270 -9.12 26.32 -11.99
CA ASP A 270 -7.73 26.79 -11.93
C ASP A 270 -7.62 28.24 -12.41
N ARG A 271 -8.22 28.50 -13.58
CA ARG A 271 -8.16 29.81 -14.21
C ARG A 271 -8.94 30.87 -13.46
N LEU A 272 -10.12 30.52 -12.91
CA LEU A 272 -10.97 31.44 -12.15
C LEU A 272 -10.43 31.75 -10.77
N LEU A 273 -9.70 30.83 -10.14
CA LEU A 273 -8.97 31.12 -8.90
C LEU A 273 -7.79 32.05 -9.15
N THR A 274 -7.14 31.94 -10.32
CA THR A 274 -6.04 32.84 -10.71
C THR A 274 -6.55 34.21 -11.19
N GLN A 275 -7.63 34.22 -11.97
CA GLN A 275 -8.23 35.42 -12.56
C GLN A 275 -9.76 35.34 -12.46
N PRO A 276 -10.35 35.79 -11.32
CA PRO A 276 -11.79 35.71 -11.08
C PRO A 276 -12.66 36.48 -12.10
N GLY A 277 -12.04 37.40 -12.85
CA GLY A 277 -12.67 38.17 -13.91
C GLY A 277 -12.70 37.49 -15.28
N ALA A 278 -12.07 36.32 -15.47
CA ALA A 278 -11.95 35.66 -16.77
C ALA A 278 -13.31 35.47 -17.45
N ASP A 279 -13.35 35.71 -18.77
CA ASP A 279 -14.56 35.52 -19.58
C ASP A 279 -14.71 34.07 -20.04
N TYR A 280 -15.96 33.65 -20.23
CA TYR A 280 -16.28 32.31 -20.69
C TYR A 280 -15.68 32.01 -22.07
N THR A 281 -15.65 33.00 -22.96
CA THR A 281 -15.17 32.85 -24.34
C THR A 281 -13.67 32.56 -24.39
N ASP A 282 -12.91 33.20 -23.51
CA ASP A 282 -11.46 32.98 -23.40
C ASP A 282 -11.18 31.59 -22.84
N LEU A 283 -11.87 31.21 -21.77
CA LEU A 283 -11.79 29.88 -21.17
C LEU A 283 -12.18 28.76 -22.15
N LEU A 284 -13.19 29.01 -22.98
CA LEU A 284 -13.56 28.10 -24.05
C LEU A 284 -12.42 27.92 -25.05
N ARG A 285 -11.78 29.02 -25.49
CA ARG A 285 -10.63 28.95 -26.40
C ARG A 285 -9.48 28.14 -25.79
N GLU A 286 -9.16 28.40 -24.52
CA GLU A 286 -8.16 27.65 -23.76
C GLU A 286 -8.52 26.15 -23.71
N SER A 287 -9.79 25.79 -23.51
CA SER A 287 -10.23 24.38 -23.51
C SER A 287 -10.03 23.68 -24.86
N PHE A 288 -10.26 24.35 -25.99
CA PHE A 288 -9.97 23.80 -27.33
C PHE A 288 -8.47 23.59 -27.56
N GLN A 289 -7.65 24.52 -27.07
CA GLN A 289 -6.19 24.42 -27.16
C GLN A 289 -5.64 23.29 -26.27
N ALA A 290 -6.28 23.03 -25.12
CA ALA A 290 -5.88 21.97 -24.21
C ALA A 290 -6.27 20.56 -24.71
N TYR A 291 -7.40 20.42 -25.41
CA TYR A 291 -7.92 19.11 -25.83
C TYR A 291 -8.20 18.97 -27.35
N PRO A 292 -7.30 19.39 -28.25
CA PRO A 292 -7.57 19.48 -29.69
C PRO A 292 -7.90 18.11 -30.30
N PHE A 293 -7.17 17.05 -29.92
CA PHE A 293 -7.40 15.69 -30.43
C PHE A 293 -8.68 15.04 -29.91
N VAL A 294 -9.22 15.54 -28.80
CA VAL A 294 -10.50 15.06 -28.26
C VAL A 294 -11.65 15.69 -29.05
N PHE A 295 -11.55 16.99 -29.37
CA PHE A 295 -12.57 17.69 -30.15
C PHE A 295 -12.53 17.34 -31.64
N ALA A 296 -11.35 17.15 -32.23
CA ALA A 296 -11.19 16.93 -33.67
C ALA A 296 -12.08 15.83 -34.28
N PRO A 297 -12.25 14.63 -33.67
CA PRO A 297 -13.13 13.60 -34.22
C PRO A 297 -14.62 13.79 -33.86
N MET A 298 -14.98 14.79 -33.04
CA MET A 298 -16.36 14.97 -32.58
C MET A 298 -17.19 15.77 -33.59
N PRO A 299 -18.45 15.37 -33.86
CA PRO A 299 -19.36 16.18 -34.66
C PRO A 299 -19.68 17.53 -33.99
N ASP A 300 -19.79 18.60 -34.77
CA ASP A 300 -20.11 19.97 -34.30
C ASP A 300 -21.29 20.03 -33.32
N GLY A 301 -22.35 19.28 -33.59
CA GLY A 301 -23.52 19.23 -32.71
C GLY A 301 -23.18 18.70 -31.32
N LYS A 302 -22.30 17.71 -31.23
CA LYS A 302 -21.85 17.16 -29.95
C LYS A 302 -20.92 18.12 -29.22
N VAL A 303 -20.04 18.80 -29.95
CA VAL A 303 -19.19 19.86 -29.39
C VAL A 303 -20.07 20.93 -28.76
N ARG A 304 -21.06 21.47 -29.50
CA ARG A 304 -22.01 22.47 -28.99
C ARG A 304 -22.77 22.01 -27.74
N GLU A 305 -23.17 20.74 -27.68
CA GLU A 305 -23.81 20.16 -26.47
C GLU A 305 -22.88 20.21 -25.25
N ILE A 306 -21.61 19.80 -25.42
CA ILE A 306 -20.61 19.80 -24.35
C ILE A 306 -20.32 21.23 -23.89
N LEU A 307 -20.15 22.17 -24.82
CA LEU A 307 -19.93 23.58 -24.49
C LEU A 307 -21.15 24.21 -23.81
N GLY A 308 -22.37 23.87 -24.23
CA GLY A 308 -23.58 24.32 -23.53
C GLY A 308 -23.60 23.85 -22.07
N LYS A 309 -23.16 22.61 -21.80
CA LYS A 309 -23.00 22.11 -20.44
C LYS A 309 -21.86 22.81 -19.69
N ALA A 310 -20.72 23.04 -20.34
CA ALA A 310 -19.55 23.71 -19.75
C ALA A 310 -19.88 25.13 -19.25
N GLN A 311 -20.78 25.85 -19.91
CA GLN A 311 -21.22 27.18 -19.48
C GLN A 311 -21.82 27.16 -18.06
N LYS A 312 -22.57 26.11 -17.73
CA LYS A 312 -23.12 25.92 -16.39
C LYS A 312 -22.01 25.76 -15.35
N HIS A 313 -21.01 24.93 -15.65
CA HIS A 313 -19.85 24.75 -14.78
C HIS A 313 -19.11 26.07 -14.58
N TYR A 314 -18.88 26.83 -15.64
CA TYR A 314 -18.24 28.14 -15.58
C TYR A 314 -18.97 29.09 -14.61
N LEU A 315 -20.29 29.24 -14.73
CA LEU A 315 -21.05 30.14 -13.86
C LEU A 315 -20.94 29.74 -12.37
N ASN A 316 -21.07 28.44 -12.08
CA ASN A 316 -20.97 27.93 -10.72
C ASN A 316 -19.56 28.09 -10.15
N LEU A 317 -18.54 27.77 -10.93
CA LEU A 317 -17.13 27.93 -10.53
C LEU A 317 -16.75 29.39 -10.34
N LYS A 318 -17.27 30.29 -11.18
CA LYS A 318 -17.05 31.74 -11.06
C LYS A 318 -17.68 32.27 -9.78
N TYR A 319 -18.90 31.86 -9.45
CA TYR A 319 -19.52 32.16 -8.16
C TYR A 319 -18.67 31.65 -6.99
N MET A 320 -18.19 30.40 -7.05
CA MET A 320 -17.36 29.81 -5.99
C MET A 320 -16.06 30.60 -5.78
N ALA A 321 -15.33 30.90 -6.86
CA ALA A 321 -14.08 31.66 -6.81
C ALA A 321 -14.26 33.10 -6.30
N GLN A 322 -15.39 33.75 -6.61
CA GLN A 322 -15.64 35.14 -6.22
C GLN A 322 -16.23 35.30 -4.82
N SER A 323 -17.04 34.34 -4.34
CA SER A 323 -17.79 34.50 -3.10
C SER A 323 -18.11 33.20 -2.36
N GLY A 324 -18.32 32.09 -3.07
CA GLY A 324 -18.75 30.84 -2.44
C GLY A 324 -17.74 30.24 -1.47
N PHE A 325 -16.44 30.31 -1.78
CA PHE A 325 -15.39 29.84 -0.85
C PHE A 325 -15.26 30.71 0.38
N ALA A 326 -15.32 32.04 0.22
CA ALA A 326 -15.25 32.99 1.33
C ALA A 326 -16.38 32.78 2.36
N GLN A 327 -17.58 32.37 1.92
CA GLN A 327 -18.69 32.01 2.82
C GLN A 327 -18.39 30.80 3.71
N GLN A 328 -17.49 29.92 3.29
CA GLN A 328 -16.99 28.80 4.08
C GLN A 328 -15.66 29.13 4.78
N GLN A 329 -15.28 30.41 4.82
CA GLN A 329 -14.02 30.89 5.37
C GLN A 329 -12.77 30.31 4.67
N ILE A 330 -12.91 29.91 3.41
CA ILE A 330 -11.82 29.50 2.54
C ILE A 330 -11.43 30.72 1.71
N ASP A 331 -10.26 31.29 1.96
CA ASP A 331 -9.73 32.39 1.15
C ASP A 331 -9.02 31.80 -0.08
N PRO A 332 -9.50 32.08 -1.31
CA PRO A 332 -8.83 31.66 -2.53
C PRO A 332 -7.34 32.00 -2.58
N ALA A 333 -6.90 33.11 -1.98
CA ALA A 333 -5.50 33.53 -2.01
C ALA A 333 -4.55 32.61 -1.21
N ASP A 334 -5.10 31.83 -0.28
CA ASP A 334 -4.36 30.86 0.55
C ASP A 334 -4.59 29.41 0.09
N CYS A 335 -5.22 29.22 -1.07
CA CYS A 335 -5.40 27.92 -1.66
C CYS A 335 -4.21 27.50 -2.53
N VAL A 336 -3.98 26.20 -2.63
CA VAL A 336 -2.98 25.57 -3.50
C VAL A 336 -3.70 24.60 -4.44
N LEU A 337 -3.30 24.60 -5.72
CA LEU A 337 -3.90 23.73 -6.75
C LEU A 337 -3.11 22.45 -6.92
N GLU A 338 -3.86 21.36 -7.11
CA GLU A 338 -3.30 20.05 -7.42
C GLU A 338 -2.21 19.57 -6.42
N PRO A 339 -2.29 19.86 -5.10
CA PRO A 339 -1.24 19.46 -4.16
C PRO A 339 -1.18 17.94 -4.03
N THR A 340 0.04 17.41 -4.06
CA THR A 340 0.31 15.97 -3.98
C THR A 340 0.89 15.62 -2.61
N PHE A 341 0.44 14.50 -2.05
CA PHE A 341 0.90 13.97 -0.77
C PHE A 341 1.19 12.47 -0.88
N TYR A 342 2.22 12.04 -0.14
CA TYR A 342 2.61 10.64 0.02
C TYR A 342 2.49 10.24 1.48
N SER A 343 2.06 9.01 1.73
CA SER A 343 1.95 8.48 3.09
C SER A 343 2.27 7.00 3.09
N GLU A 344 3.50 6.66 3.44
CA GLU A 344 3.90 5.28 3.73
C GLU A 344 3.11 4.74 4.93
N GLN A 345 2.78 5.58 5.92
CA GLN A 345 1.95 5.22 7.08
C GLN A 345 0.66 4.48 6.66
N PHE A 346 -0.06 5.04 5.70
CA PHE A 346 -1.29 4.45 5.17
C PHE A 346 -1.11 3.65 3.87
N GLY A 347 0.09 3.66 3.31
CA GLY A 347 0.40 3.12 1.99
C GLY A 347 -0.41 3.77 0.87
N LEU A 348 -0.55 5.10 0.94
CA LEU A 348 -1.37 5.92 0.07
C LEU A 348 -0.54 7.01 -0.62
N GLN A 349 -0.97 7.38 -1.81
CA GLN A 349 -0.59 8.64 -2.45
C GLN A 349 -1.84 9.28 -3.06
N GLY A 350 -1.84 10.60 -3.20
CA GLY A 350 -3.00 11.30 -3.71
C GLY A 350 -2.69 12.72 -4.13
N ARG A 351 -3.51 13.20 -5.05
CA ARG A 351 -3.51 14.58 -5.54
C ARG A 351 -4.91 15.15 -5.34
N LEU A 352 -5.00 16.22 -4.57
CA LEU A 352 -6.26 16.91 -4.28
C LEU A 352 -6.48 17.96 -5.37
N ASP A 353 -7.72 18.32 -5.69
CA ASP A 353 -7.95 19.41 -6.65
C ASP A 353 -7.57 20.78 -6.04
N LEU A 354 -7.99 21.05 -4.80
CA LEU A 354 -7.74 22.30 -4.09
C LEU A 354 -7.54 22.06 -2.59
N PHE A 355 -6.51 22.67 -2.02
CA PHE A 355 -6.23 22.65 -0.58
C PHE A 355 -6.05 24.07 -0.06
N PHE A 356 -6.80 24.42 0.97
CA PHE A 356 -6.68 25.68 1.69
C PHE A 356 -5.95 25.45 2.99
N ARG A 357 -5.01 26.35 3.32
CA ARG A 357 -4.40 26.38 4.65
C ARG A 357 -3.99 27.79 5.04
N GLN A 358 -4.41 28.20 6.24
CA GLN A 358 -4.03 29.45 6.87
C GLN A 358 -4.04 29.23 8.39
N ASP A 359 -2.89 29.44 9.04
CA ASP A 359 -2.70 29.18 10.47
C ASP A 359 -3.16 27.75 10.85
N ASP A 360 -4.05 27.63 11.85
CA ASP A 360 -4.63 26.37 12.34
C ASP A 360 -5.82 25.87 11.50
N ARG A 361 -6.24 26.62 10.48
CA ARG A 361 -7.38 26.24 9.63
C ARG A 361 -6.91 25.63 8.33
N SER A 362 -7.57 24.55 7.93
CA SER A 362 -7.34 23.91 6.64
C SER A 362 -8.63 23.38 6.05
N ALA A 363 -8.68 23.29 4.72
CA ALA A 363 -9.80 22.67 4.03
C ALA A 363 -9.36 21.94 2.76
N ILE A 364 -10.02 20.82 2.48
CA ILE A 364 -9.88 20.03 1.26
C ILE A 364 -11.12 20.28 0.41
N VAL A 365 -10.94 20.61 -0.87
CA VAL A 365 -12.06 20.73 -1.82
C VAL A 365 -11.79 19.84 -3.02
N GLU A 366 -12.64 18.82 -3.20
CA GLU A 366 -12.62 17.92 -4.36
C GLU A 366 -13.66 18.37 -5.40
N LEU A 367 -13.25 18.58 -6.64
CA LEU A 367 -14.12 18.98 -7.75
C LEU A 367 -14.74 17.75 -8.44
N LYS A 368 -16.05 17.82 -8.70
CA LYS A 368 -16.78 16.82 -9.50
C LYS A 368 -17.71 17.51 -10.49
N SER A 369 -17.57 17.17 -11.77
CA SER A 369 -18.44 17.70 -12.83
C SER A 369 -19.79 16.97 -12.94
N GLY A 370 -19.84 15.69 -12.58
CA GLY A 370 -21.09 14.92 -12.62
C GLY A 370 -22.08 15.33 -11.52
N THR A 371 -23.35 14.92 -11.67
CA THR A 371 -24.30 14.96 -10.56
C THR A 371 -24.13 13.71 -9.67
N PRO A 372 -24.31 13.82 -8.34
CA PRO A 372 -24.22 12.66 -7.45
C PRO A 372 -25.25 11.59 -7.82
N TYR A 373 -24.80 10.36 -8.07
CA TYR A 373 -25.69 9.21 -8.28
C TYR A 373 -25.92 8.47 -6.95
N ARG A 374 -27.18 8.34 -6.54
CA ARG A 374 -27.60 7.73 -5.26
C ARG A 374 -26.76 8.23 -4.07
N PRO A 375 -26.84 9.55 -3.78
CA PRO A 375 -26.06 10.14 -2.71
C PRO A 375 -26.43 9.57 -1.34
N ASN A 376 -25.49 9.66 -0.39
CA ASN A 376 -25.74 9.42 1.02
C ASN A 376 -26.58 10.56 1.65
N ALA A 377 -26.84 10.48 2.96
CA ALA A 377 -27.55 11.52 3.72
C ALA A 377 -26.93 12.93 3.62
N TYR A 378 -25.62 13.03 3.33
CA TYR A 378 -24.91 14.29 3.13
C TYR A 378 -25.03 14.81 1.68
N GLY A 379 -25.81 14.15 0.83
CA GLY A 379 -25.89 14.48 -0.59
C GLY A 379 -24.67 14.02 -1.41
N ILE A 380 -23.80 13.17 -0.87
CA ILE A 380 -22.53 12.86 -1.51
C ILE A 380 -22.54 11.45 -2.08
N GLN A 381 -22.03 11.28 -3.31
CA GLN A 381 -21.81 9.97 -3.90
C GLN A 381 -20.69 9.22 -3.16
N ARG A 382 -20.92 7.93 -2.85
CA ARG A 382 -20.03 7.13 -1.98
C ARG A 382 -18.55 7.13 -2.38
N SER A 383 -18.24 7.02 -3.68
CA SER A 383 -16.85 7.08 -4.14
C SER A 383 -16.20 8.42 -3.83
N HIS A 384 -16.89 9.54 -4.05
CA HIS A 384 -16.37 10.88 -3.77
C HIS A 384 -16.21 11.11 -2.26
N PHE A 385 -17.16 10.61 -1.46
CA PHE A 385 -17.07 10.64 0.00
C PHE A 385 -15.81 9.91 0.48
N THR A 386 -15.60 8.69 0.01
CA THR A 386 -14.43 7.86 0.39
C THR A 386 -13.13 8.50 -0.04
N GLN A 387 -13.10 9.10 -1.24
CA GLN A 387 -11.93 9.81 -1.76
C GLN A 387 -11.50 10.94 -0.81
N THR A 388 -12.45 11.74 -0.35
CA THR A 388 -12.19 12.88 0.54
C THR A 388 -11.73 12.41 1.94
N LEU A 389 -12.29 11.29 2.43
CA LEU A 389 -11.83 10.66 3.68
C LEU A 389 -10.41 10.10 3.62
N LEU A 390 -9.95 9.68 2.45
CA LEU A 390 -8.57 9.23 2.25
C LEU A 390 -7.60 10.41 2.08
N TYR A 391 -8.03 11.50 1.43
CA TYR A 391 -7.25 12.74 1.40
C TYR A 391 -7.07 13.35 2.78
N ASP A 392 -8.07 13.26 3.64
CA ASP A 392 -7.93 13.60 5.05
C ASP A 392 -6.76 12.87 5.72
N LEU A 393 -6.64 11.55 5.52
CA LEU A 393 -5.53 10.76 6.06
C LEU A 393 -4.17 11.24 5.53
N LEU A 394 -4.07 11.55 4.24
CA LEU A 394 -2.84 12.07 3.64
C LEU A 394 -2.43 13.44 4.20
N VAL A 395 -3.38 14.36 4.32
CA VAL A 395 -3.12 15.71 4.85
C VAL A 395 -2.71 15.61 6.32
N ARG A 396 -3.37 14.76 7.11
CA ARG A 396 -3.05 14.52 8.53
C ARG A 396 -1.71 13.81 8.72
N SER A 397 -1.24 12.97 7.79
CA SER A 397 0.08 12.36 7.92
C SER A 397 1.22 13.37 7.76
N VAL A 398 0.99 14.46 7.04
CA VAL A 398 1.99 15.52 6.83
C VAL A 398 1.89 16.61 7.90
N TYR A 399 0.68 17.08 8.21
CA TYR A 399 0.49 18.21 9.11
C TYR A 399 0.09 17.81 10.55
N GLY A 400 0.14 16.52 10.84
CA GLY A 400 -0.15 15.95 12.15
C GLY A 400 -1.64 15.70 12.41
N ALA A 401 -1.91 14.83 13.40
CA ALA A 401 -3.27 14.39 13.75
C ALA A 401 -4.17 15.51 14.32
N GLN A 402 -3.59 16.61 14.79
CA GLN A 402 -4.33 17.79 15.25
C GLN A 402 -4.90 18.61 14.09
N SER A 403 -4.37 18.45 12.88
CA SER A 403 -4.97 19.03 11.69
C SER A 403 -6.30 18.32 11.40
N ASP A 404 -7.41 19.04 11.47
CA ASP A 404 -8.72 18.52 11.06
C ASP A 404 -9.25 19.34 9.88
N PRO A 405 -8.76 19.06 8.66
CA PRO A 405 -9.18 19.83 7.50
C PRO A 405 -10.68 19.69 7.28
N ALA A 406 -11.37 20.82 7.10
CA ALA A 406 -12.75 20.82 6.66
C ALA A 406 -12.82 20.20 5.25
N LYS A 407 -13.70 19.22 5.04
CA LYS A 407 -13.75 18.44 3.81
C LYS A 407 -14.96 18.83 2.99
N TYR A 408 -14.72 19.22 1.75
CA TYR A 408 -15.79 19.60 0.85
C TYR A 408 -15.67 18.90 -0.49
N ILE A 409 -16.84 18.66 -1.11
CA ILE A 409 -16.94 18.22 -2.50
C ILE A 409 -17.74 19.27 -3.25
N LEU A 410 -17.13 19.83 -4.30
CA LEU A 410 -17.72 20.81 -5.18
C LEU A 410 -18.29 20.13 -6.43
N TYR A 411 -19.61 19.96 -6.47
CA TYR A 411 -20.35 19.47 -7.63
C TYR A 411 -20.65 20.62 -8.60
N SER A 412 -19.70 20.98 -9.47
CA SER A 412 -19.81 22.17 -10.33
C SER A 412 -20.97 22.14 -11.33
N GLY A 413 -21.54 20.97 -11.60
CA GLY A 413 -22.74 20.81 -12.44
C GLY A 413 -24.07 21.11 -11.73
N MET A 414 -24.06 21.42 -10.44
CA MET A 414 -25.27 21.66 -9.63
C MET A 414 -25.53 23.14 -9.36
N ASP A 415 -26.80 23.55 -9.34
CA ASP A 415 -27.21 24.95 -9.13
C ASP A 415 -27.50 25.29 -7.67
N VAL A 416 -27.72 24.26 -6.84
CA VAL A 416 -28.13 24.39 -5.44
C VAL A 416 -27.29 23.43 -4.62
N GLN A 417 -26.73 23.93 -3.51
CA GLN A 417 -25.86 23.16 -2.63
C GLN A 417 -24.73 22.46 -3.40
N GLN A 418 -24.05 23.20 -4.30
CA GLN A 418 -22.96 22.65 -5.09
C GLN A 418 -21.74 22.27 -4.23
N LEU A 419 -21.47 23.01 -3.15
CA LEU A 419 -20.41 22.69 -2.21
C LEU A 419 -21.00 21.91 -1.03
N ARG A 420 -20.55 20.68 -0.80
CA ARG A 420 -21.10 19.77 0.23
C ARG A 420 -20.02 19.37 1.21
N PHE A 421 -20.32 19.51 2.50
CA PHE A 421 -19.43 19.07 3.58
C PHE A 421 -19.45 17.55 3.72
N ALA A 422 -18.26 16.95 3.85
CA ALA A 422 -18.06 15.52 4.02
C ALA A 422 -17.52 15.23 5.45
N PRO A 423 -18.35 14.83 6.42
CA PRO A 423 -17.87 14.57 7.77
C PRO A 423 -16.89 13.38 7.83
N THR A 424 -15.99 13.42 8.80
CA THR A 424 -15.10 12.29 9.11
C THR A 424 -15.91 11.12 9.63
N VAL A 425 -15.76 9.94 9.01
CA VAL A 425 -16.37 8.71 9.49
C VAL A 425 -15.27 7.64 9.57
N ALA A 426 -14.76 7.41 10.78
CA ALA A 426 -13.59 6.55 10.99
C ALA A 426 -13.78 5.10 10.51
N PRO A 427 -14.93 4.42 10.75
CA PRO A 427 -15.13 3.06 10.23
C PRO A 427 -14.97 2.96 8.70
N GLU A 428 -15.35 4.00 7.96
CA GLU A 428 -15.27 4.09 6.51
C GLU A 428 -13.83 4.34 6.03
N GLN A 429 -13.03 5.11 6.78
CA GLN A 429 -11.58 5.20 6.58
C GLN A 429 -10.91 3.84 6.74
N TRP A 430 -11.29 3.08 7.79
CA TRP A 430 -10.76 1.74 8.03
C TRP A 430 -11.20 0.73 6.95
N GLU A 431 -12.44 0.82 6.48
CA GLU A 431 -12.92 0.05 5.33
C GLU A 431 -12.10 0.36 4.08
N ALA A 432 -11.79 1.64 3.83
CA ALA A 432 -10.98 2.06 2.70
C ALA A 432 -9.53 1.53 2.78
N LEU A 433 -8.89 1.54 3.96
CA LEU A 433 -7.57 0.92 4.14
C LEU A 433 -7.61 -0.62 3.98
N GLN A 434 -8.67 -1.28 4.42
CA GLN A 434 -8.86 -2.71 4.16
C GLN A 434 -9.01 -3.00 2.66
N VAL A 435 -9.75 -2.17 1.92
CA VAL A 435 -9.84 -2.25 0.46
C VAL A 435 -8.47 -2.00 -0.17
N ARG A 436 -7.72 -0.99 0.28
CA ARG A 436 -6.33 -0.74 -0.16
C ARG A 436 -5.46 -1.99 -0.03
N ASN A 437 -5.52 -2.71 1.09
CA ASN A 437 -4.79 -3.97 1.26
C ASN A 437 -5.22 -5.05 0.26
N HIS A 438 -6.51 -5.14 -0.09
CA HIS A 438 -6.96 -6.05 -1.15
C HIS A 438 -6.40 -5.67 -2.53
N LEU A 439 -6.27 -4.38 -2.84
CA LEU A 439 -5.68 -3.93 -4.10
C LEU A 439 -4.19 -4.30 -4.17
N VAL A 440 -3.43 -4.09 -3.09
CA VAL A 440 -2.03 -4.55 -3.01
C VAL A 440 -1.94 -6.09 -3.12
N GLY A 441 -2.90 -6.82 -2.53
CA GLY A 441 -3.02 -8.27 -2.71
C GLY A 441 -3.28 -8.70 -4.16
N ILE A 442 -4.06 -7.92 -4.93
CA ILE A 442 -4.25 -8.14 -6.37
C ILE A 442 -2.91 -7.97 -7.10
N GLU A 443 -2.16 -6.90 -6.82
CA GLU A 443 -0.83 -6.67 -7.42
C GLU A 443 0.14 -7.80 -7.09
N ARG A 444 0.14 -8.27 -5.84
CA ARG A 444 1.00 -9.39 -5.41
C ARG A 444 0.65 -10.69 -6.13
N LEU A 445 -0.65 -10.99 -6.29
CA LEU A 445 -1.11 -12.16 -7.04
C LEU A 445 -0.76 -12.09 -8.53
N LEU A 446 -0.83 -10.90 -9.15
CA LEU A 446 -0.37 -10.71 -10.52
C LEU A 446 1.14 -10.93 -10.63
N ALA A 447 1.94 -10.37 -9.71
CA ALA A 447 3.39 -10.53 -9.70
C ALA A 447 3.83 -11.99 -9.52
N ALA A 448 3.00 -12.81 -8.85
CA ALA A 448 3.23 -14.24 -8.65
C ALA A 448 3.01 -15.10 -9.91
N ILE A 449 2.39 -14.57 -10.98
CA ILE A 449 2.17 -15.31 -12.24
C ILE A 449 3.51 -15.61 -12.92
N ARG A 450 3.82 -16.89 -13.13
CA ARG A 450 5.07 -17.34 -13.75
C ARG A 450 4.89 -17.61 -15.25
N PRO A 451 5.95 -17.46 -16.06
CA PRO A 451 5.92 -17.89 -17.45
C PRO A 451 5.53 -19.36 -17.57
N GLY A 452 4.51 -19.65 -18.39
CA GLY A 452 3.98 -21.00 -18.61
C GLY A 452 2.67 -21.30 -17.88
N ASP A 453 2.28 -20.48 -16.89
CA ASP A 453 1.01 -20.63 -16.18
C ASP A 453 -0.18 -20.42 -17.13
N LEU A 454 -1.06 -21.41 -17.21
CA LEU A 454 -2.26 -21.37 -18.03
C LEU A 454 -3.50 -20.92 -17.23
N ASP A 455 -3.66 -21.49 -16.04
CA ASP A 455 -4.79 -21.24 -15.18
C ASP A 455 -4.43 -20.22 -14.12
N ILE A 456 -4.96 -19.00 -14.27
CA ILE A 456 -4.77 -17.91 -13.32
C ILE A 456 -6.09 -17.68 -12.58
N PRO A 457 -6.26 -18.20 -11.35
CA PRO A 457 -7.52 -18.09 -10.61
C PRO A 457 -7.99 -16.65 -10.45
N LEU A 458 -7.06 -15.69 -10.31
CA LEU A 458 -7.39 -14.26 -10.22
C LEU A 458 -8.08 -13.74 -11.48
N LEU A 459 -7.52 -13.99 -12.67
CA LEU A 459 -8.09 -13.51 -13.94
C LEU A 459 -9.40 -14.22 -14.28
N GLN A 460 -9.54 -15.49 -13.91
CA GLN A 460 -10.79 -16.26 -14.08
C GLN A 460 -11.97 -15.74 -13.25
N ARG A 461 -11.74 -14.82 -12.30
CA ARG A 461 -12.82 -14.15 -11.55
C ARG A 461 -13.47 -13.00 -12.34
N LEU A 462 -12.82 -12.50 -13.38
CA LEU A 462 -13.34 -11.43 -14.24
C LEU A 462 -14.34 -12.00 -15.26
N ARG A 463 -15.51 -12.42 -14.77
CA ARG A 463 -16.60 -12.96 -15.59
C ARG A 463 -17.88 -12.15 -15.44
N ALA A 464 -18.62 -11.97 -16.53
CA ALA A 464 -19.83 -11.16 -16.53
C ALA A 464 -20.89 -11.66 -15.54
N ASP A 465 -21.00 -12.97 -15.33
CA ASP A 465 -21.95 -13.57 -14.37
C ASP A 465 -21.56 -13.37 -12.89
N LYS A 466 -20.28 -13.10 -12.63
CA LYS A 466 -19.74 -12.83 -11.28
C LYS A 466 -19.73 -11.34 -10.93
N ALA A 467 -19.97 -10.45 -11.89
CA ALA A 467 -20.07 -9.03 -11.64
C ALA A 467 -21.37 -8.69 -10.88
N PRO A 468 -21.37 -7.65 -10.01
CA PRO A 468 -22.59 -7.13 -9.42
C PRO A 468 -23.59 -6.69 -10.50
N LYS A 469 -24.86 -7.08 -10.35
CA LYS A 469 -25.93 -6.70 -11.29
C LYS A 469 -26.24 -5.20 -11.20
N GLY A 470 -26.47 -4.56 -12.35
CA GLY A 470 -26.91 -3.16 -12.43
C GLY A 470 -25.80 -2.10 -12.38
N ASP A 471 -24.53 -2.51 -12.50
CA ASP A 471 -23.37 -1.62 -12.62
C ASP A 471 -22.65 -1.86 -13.96
N PHE A 472 -21.90 -0.85 -14.45
CA PHE A 472 -21.08 -0.95 -15.67
C PHE A 472 -20.03 -2.06 -15.57
N LEU A 473 -19.72 -2.54 -14.36
CA LEU A 473 -18.80 -3.65 -14.10
C LEU A 473 -19.18 -4.94 -14.82
N GLN A 474 -20.48 -5.22 -15.03
CA GLN A 474 -20.88 -6.41 -15.78
C GLN A 474 -20.43 -6.36 -17.24
N ARG A 475 -20.55 -5.19 -17.87
CA ARG A 475 -20.04 -4.94 -19.22
C ARG A 475 -18.52 -5.07 -19.24
N ASP A 476 -17.85 -4.42 -18.29
CA ASP A 476 -16.39 -4.36 -18.21
C ASP A 476 -15.78 -5.76 -18.01
N PHE A 477 -16.36 -6.58 -17.12
CA PHE A 477 -15.93 -7.98 -16.93
C PHE A 477 -16.23 -8.82 -18.18
N GLY A 478 -17.38 -8.60 -18.83
CA GLY A 478 -17.72 -9.29 -20.08
C GLY A 478 -16.75 -8.98 -21.23
N GLN A 479 -16.26 -7.74 -21.34
CA GLN A 479 -15.24 -7.38 -22.32
C GLN A 479 -13.93 -8.15 -22.07
N PHE A 480 -13.48 -8.21 -20.80
CA PHE A 480 -12.31 -8.99 -20.44
C PHE A 480 -12.50 -10.49 -20.71
N GLU A 481 -13.61 -11.06 -20.25
CA GLU A 481 -13.97 -12.46 -20.45
C GLU A 481 -13.98 -12.86 -21.93
N ALA A 482 -14.57 -12.03 -22.79
CA ALA A 482 -14.62 -12.28 -24.23
C ALA A 482 -13.23 -12.26 -24.88
N ALA A 483 -12.37 -11.31 -24.50
CA ALA A 483 -11.02 -11.18 -25.06
C ALA A 483 -10.06 -12.26 -24.54
N TYR A 484 -10.09 -12.59 -23.25
CA TYR A 484 -9.24 -13.62 -22.65
C TYR A 484 -9.72 -15.04 -22.97
N GLY A 485 -11.04 -15.24 -23.05
CA GLY A 485 -11.66 -16.54 -23.30
C GLY A 485 -11.36 -17.13 -24.67
N LYS A 486 -11.21 -16.28 -25.70
CA LYS A 486 -10.90 -16.70 -27.09
C LYS A 486 -9.43 -17.06 -27.34
N LEU A 487 -8.54 -16.81 -26.37
CA LEU A 487 -7.12 -17.11 -26.52
C LEU A 487 -6.88 -18.61 -26.46
N ASN A 488 -6.07 -19.13 -27.39
CA ASN A 488 -5.59 -20.51 -27.35
C ASN A 488 -4.55 -20.70 -26.22
N PRO A 489 -4.13 -21.94 -25.90
CA PRO A 489 -3.20 -22.18 -24.80
C PRO A 489 -1.85 -21.43 -24.91
N LEU A 490 -1.29 -21.30 -26.12
CA LEU A 490 -0.03 -20.57 -26.32
C LEU A 490 -0.22 -19.06 -26.10
N GLU A 491 -1.31 -18.50 -26.65
CA GLU A 491 -1.67 -17.11 -26.48
C GLU A 491 -1.95 -16.76 -25.01
N LYS A 492 -2.60 -17.65 -24.26
CA LYS A 492 -2.81 -17.49 -22.81
C LYS A 492 -1.50 -17.50 -22.04
N LYS A 493 -0.57 -18.42 -22.36
CA LYS A 493 0.76 -18.44 -21.74
C LYS A 493 1.50 -17.12 -21.97
N TYR A 494 1.45 -16.59 -23.19
CA TYR A 494 2.04 -15.28 -23.50
C TYR A 494 1.38 -14.16 -22.70
N PHE A 495 0.05 -14.05 -22.75
CA PHE A 495 -0.72 -13.05 -22.02
C PHE A 495 -0.41 -13.07 -20.51
N ASN A 496 -0.47 -14.25 -19.90
CA ASN A 496 -0.25 -14.43 -18.47
C ASN A 496 1.20 -14.11 -18.08
N ALA A 497 2.18 -14.57 -18.86
CA ALA A 497 3.59 -14.30 -18.61
C ALA A 497 3.90 -12.79 -18.61
N PHE A 498 3.37 -12.05 -19.60
CA PHE A 498 3.56 -10.60 -19.67
C PHE A 498 2.74 -9.85 -18.62
N CYS A 499 1.54 -10.31 -18.25
CA CYS A 499 0.81 -9.75 -17.11
C CYS A 499 1.63 -9.85 -15.81
N GLY A 500 2.24 -11.01 -15.57
CA GLY A 500 3.11 -11.22 -14.42
C GLY A 500 4.41 -10.42 -14.49
N LEU A 501 5.00 -10.29 -15.68
CA LEU A 501 6.18 -9.45 -15.90
C LEU A 501 5.88 -8.00 -15.56
N ILE A 502 4.82 -7.42 -16.15
CA ILE A 502 4.43 -6.02 -15.89
C ILE A 502 4.19 -5.80 -14.39
N ALA A 503 3.52 -6.73 -13.71
CA ALA A 503 3.27 -6.61 -12.27
C ALA A 503 4.56 -6.64 -11.44
N ARG A 504 5.52 -7.52 -11.78
CA ARG A 504 6.82 -7.58 -11.09
C ARG A 504 7.64 -6.32 -11.32
N GLU A 505 7.68 -5.82 -12.56
CA GLU A 505 8.37 -4.57 -12.88
C GLU A 505 7.73 -3.37 -12.16
N GLN A 506 6.39 -3.32 -12.11
CA GLN A 506 5.68 -2.30 -11.35
C GLN A 506 5.99 -2.38 -9.85
N TRP A 507 6.02 -3.59 -9.29
CA TRP A 507 6.37 -3.81 -7.89
C TRP A 507 7.79 -3.37 -7.57
N LEU A 508 8.76 -3.80 -8.39
CA LEU A 508 10.18 -3.42 -8.25
C LEU A 508 10.36 -1.91 -8.40
N ALA A 509 9.69 -1.29 -9.36
CA ALA A 509 9.74 0.15 -9.52
C ALA A 509 9.21 0.87 -8.27
N LYS A 510 8.14 0.37 -7.63
CA LYS A 510 7.55 1.02 -6.45
C LYS A 510 8.35 0.81 -5.17
N VAL A 511 8.65 -0.44 -4.84
CA VAL A 511 9.18 -0.84 -3.53
C VAL A 511 10.70 -1.01 -3.54
N GLY A 512 11.28 -1.27 -4.72
CA GLY A 512 12.69 -1.59 -4.90
C GLY A 512 12.99 -3.08 -4.86
N GLU A 513 14.27 -3.41 -5.06
CA GLU A 513 14.84 -4.76 -4.97
C GLU A 513 15.59 -4.92 -3.64
N GLU A 514 15.32 -6.02 -2.93
CA GLU A 514 15.90 -6.28 -1.60
C GLU A 514 17.39 -6.70 -1.65
N ASN A 515 17.91 -7.09 -2.82
CA ASN A 515 19.24 -7.67 -2.99
C ASN A 515 20.30 -6.71 -3.57
N SER A 516 19.96 -5.46 -3.84
CA SER A 516 20.94 -4.46 -4.31
C SER A 516 21.61 -3.76 -3.13
N ASP A 517 22.91 -3.48 -3.24
CA ASP A 517 23.67 -2.71 -2.25
C ASP A 517 23.14 -1.25 -2.11
N THR A 518 22.23 -0.82 -3.00
CA THR A 518 21.54 0.47 -2.98
C THR A 518 20.01 0.28 -2.91
N VAL A 519 19.32 1.01 -2.03
CA VAL A 519 17.85 1.10 -2.05
C VAL A 519 17.41 1.79 -3.33
N ASN A 520 16.61 1.11 -4.15
CA ASN A 520 16.09 1.62 -5.43
C ASN A 520 14.55 1.65 -5.42
N GLY A 521 13.96 2.05 -6.55
CA GLY A 521 12.51 2.25 -6.66
C GLY A 521 12.01 3.51 -5.96
N ASN A 522 10.71 3.78 -6.06
CA ASN A 522 10.09 5.00 -5.56
C ASN A 522 10.14 5.10 -4.03
N ALA A 523 10.12 3.97 -3.33
CA ALA A 523 10.24 3.94 -1.87
C ALA A 523 11.60 4.42 -1.34
N ALA A 524 12.63 4.47 -2.19
CA ALA A 524 13.92 5.07 -1.83
C ALA A 524 13.78 6.54 -1.38
N LEU A 525 12.73 7.24 -1.82
CA LEU A 525 12.41 8.61 -1.39
C LEU A 525 12.20 8.76 0.12
N TRP A 526 11.81 7.71 0.84
CA TRP A 526 11.62 7.75 2.30
C TRP A 526 12.34 6.63 3.06
N ARG A 527 12.79 5.59 2.36
CA ARG A 527 13.57 4.51 2.96
C ARG A 527 15.07 4.81 3.04
N SER A 528 15.58 5.63 2.13
CA SER A 528 16.99 6.00 2.12
C SER A 528 17.22 7.23 2.99
N SER A 529 18.28 7.21 3.80
CA SER A 529 18.72 8.39 4.53
C SER A 529 19.22 9.48 3.58
N PHE A 530 19.22 10.73 4.04
CA PHE A 530 19.77 11.84 3.27
C PHE A 530 21.22 11.59 2.80
N ALA A 531 22.04 11.01 3.67
CA ALA A 531 23.44 10.68 3.37
C ALA A 531 23.56 9.61 2.27
N GLU A 532 22.76 8.53 2.33
CA GLU A 532 22.71 7.50 1.28
C GLU A 532 22.29 8.10 -0.07
N LYS A 533 21.28 8.98 -0.06
CA LYS A 533 20.83 9.67 -1.28
C LYS A 533 21.93 10.54 -1.88
N GLN A 534 22.70 11.24 -1.04
CA GLN A 534 23.84 12.04 -1.51
C GLN A 534 24.96 11.17 -2.08
N GLU A 535 25.31 10.06 -1.43
CA GLU A 535 26.32 9.10 -1.91
C GLU A 535 25.90 8.43 -3.23
N ALA A 536 24.61 8.13 -3.38
CA ALA A 536 24.03 7.58 -4.60
C ALA A 536 23.78 8.62 -5.70
N TYR A 537 24.07 9.91 -5.45
CA TYR A 537 23.78 11.04 -6.33
C TYR A 537 22.29 11.15 -6.71
N ALA A 538 21.40 10.64 -5.86
CA ALA A 538 19.96 10.52 -6.12
C ALA A 538 19.15 11.74 -5.63
N ILE A 539 19.81 12.80 -5.17
CA ILE A 539 19.16 14.02 -4.68
C ILE A 539 19.96 15.27 -5.07
N LEU A 540 19.26 16.29 -5.54
CA LEU A 540 19.77 17.65 -5.61
C LEU A 540 19.17 18.43 -4.43
N SER A 541 19.96 18.60 -3.37
CA SER A 541 19.52 19.19 -2.11
C SER A 541 20.01 20.62 -1.90
N HIS A 542 19.40 21.30 -0.93
CA HIS A 542 19.78 22.65 -0.52
C HIS A 542 19.77 23.66 -1.68
N LEU A 543 18.82 23.53 -2.59
CA LEU A 543 18.64 24.42 -3.72
C LEU A 543 17.96 25.71 -3.27
N LYS A 544 18.41 26.86 -3.79
CA LYS A 544 17.82 28.17 -3.49
C LYS A 544 17.05 28.70 -4.69
N ILE A 545 15.79 29.10 -4.51
CA ILE A 545 15.02 29.76 -5.57
C ILE A 545 15.65 31.12 -5.89
N VAL A 546 16.01 31.35 -7.15
CA VAL A 546 16.47 32.67 -7.65
C VAL A 546 15.46 33.33 -8.58
N LYS A 547 14.59 32.54 -9.20
CA LYS A 547 13.48 33.03 -10.02
C LYS A 547 12.30 32.09 -9.88
N ASN A 548 11.17 32.61 -9.44
CA ASN A 548 9.91 31.87 -9.35
C ASN A 548 8.95 32.39 -10.42
N GLN A 549 8.56 31.52 -11.35
CA GLN A 549 7.55 31.77 -12.39
C GLN A 549 6.49 30.67 -12.36
N ALA A 550 6.24 30.06 -11.19
CA ALA A 550 5.26 28.98 -11.03
C ALA A 550 3.83 29.42 -11.38
N ASP A 551 3.54 30.72 -11.34
CA ASP A 551 2.27 31.34 -11.68
C ASP A 551 2.13 31.73 -13.16
N GLN A 552 3.11 31.44 -14.00
CA GLN A 552 3.09 31.79 -15.43
C GLN A 552 2.46 30.67 -16.28
N ALA A 553 2.22 30.96 -17.57
CA ALA A 553 1.67 29.98 -18.51
C ALA A 553 2.58 28.76 -18.69
N ASP A 554 3.89 28.99 -18.70
CA ASP A 554 4.92 27.95 -18.61
C ASP A 554 5.51 27.99 -17.18
N PRO A 555 4.95 27.22 -16.23
CA PRO A 555 5.25 27.38 -14.81
C PRO A 555 6.65 26.84 -14.49
N CYS A 556 7.60 27.74 -14.30
CA CYS A 556 9.02 27.40 -14.21
C CYS A 556 9.66 27.98 -12.93
N ILE A 557 10.60 27.25 -12.34
CA ILE A 557 11.41 27.73 -11.21
C ILE A 557 12.89 27.53 -11.54
N VAL A 558 13.67 28.59 -11.35
CA VAL A 558 15.13 28.56 -11.47
C VAL A 558 15.72 28.46 -10.08
N PHE A 559 16.46 27.40 -9.85
CA PHE A 559 17.19 27.16 -8.62
C PHE A 559 18.69 27.39 -8.82
N GLN A 560 19.31 28.04 -7.85
CA GLN A 560 20.76 28.08 -7.71
C GLN A 560 21.21 26.97 -6.76
N LYS A 561 22.22 26.22 -7.20
CA LYS A 561 22.95 25.27 -6.36
C LYS A 561 23.76 26.06 -5.32
N THR A 562 23.72 25.61 -4.07
CA THR A 562 24.47 26.22 -2.99
C THR A 562 25.78 25.47 -2.75
N GLU A 563 26.64 25.98 -1.87
CA GLU A 563 27.87 25.30 -1.45
C GLU A 563 27.61 23.94 -0.79
N LYS A 564 26.39 23.72 -0.28
CA LYS A 564 25.93 22.45 0.29
C LYS A 564 25.37 21.48 -0.75
N THR A 565 25.04 21.95 -1.94
CA THR A 565 24.51 21.10 -3.00
C THR A 565 25.63 20.24 -3.58
N ASN A 566 25.44 18.92 -3.64
CA ASN A 566 26.40 18.03 -4.27
C ASN A 566 26.58 18.43 -5.75
N PRO A 567 27.83 18.68 -6.23
CA PRO A 567 28.06 19.03 -7.63
C PRO A 567 27.69 17.90 -8.59
N LEU A 568 27.74 16.65 -8.13
CA LEU A 568 27.37 15.46 -8.89
C LEU A 568 25.94 15.03 -8.53
N ALA A 569 25.16 14.70 -9.56
CA ALA A 569 23.80 14.21 -9.41
C ALA A 569 23.45 13.30 -10.60
N ASN A 570 22.73 12.21 -10.37
CA ASN A 570 22.28 11.27 -11.39
C ASN A 570 20.92 11.73 -11.98
N PHE A 571 20.89 12.96 -12.47
CA PHE A 571 19.74 13.55 -13.17
C PHE A 571 20.12 13.92 -14.60
N ARG A 572 19.11 13.96 -15.46
CA ARG A 572 19.19 14.37 -16.87
C ARG A 572 18.08 15.35 -17.17
N VAL A 573 18.31 16.17 -18.19
CA VAL A 573 17.24 16.99 -18.78
C VAL A 573 16.15 16.05 -19.31
N GLY A 574 14.90 16.34 -18.95
CA GLY A 574 13.73 15.51 -19.26
C GLY A 574 13.32 14.57 -18.11
N ASP A 575 14.14 14.40 -17.07
CA ASP A 575 13.77 13.57 -15.94
C ASP A 575 12.62 14.20 -15.15
N ILE A 576 11.68 13.35 -14.72
CA ILE A 576 10.62 13.73 -13.78
C ILE A 576 11.15 13.72 -12.36
N ALA A 577 10.72 14.69 -11.58
CA ALA A 577 11.18 14.87 -10.22
C ALA A 577 10.06 15.34 -9.29
N VAL A 578 10.30 15.13 -8.01
CA VAL A 578 9.54 15.68 -6.89
C VAL A 578 10.36 16.77 -6.21
N LEU A 579 9.71 17.89 -5.93
CA LEU A 579 10.26 19.05 -5.26
C LEU A 579 9.56 19.21 -3.90
N TYR A 580 10.35 19.40 -2.85
CA TYR A 580 9.84 19.64 -1.50
C TYR A 580 10.83 20.48 -0.66
N PRO A 581 10.39 21.15 0.41
CA PRO A 581 11.27 21.93 1.29
C PRO A 581 12.41 21.12 1.91
N ALA A 582 13.52 21.81 2.19
CA ALA A 582 14.67 21.27 2.92
C ALA A 582 14.84 22.04 4.24
N GLU A 583 13.89 21.88 5.17
CA GLU A 583 13.90 22.60 6.46
C GLU A 583 14.83 21.91 7.46
N THR A 584 14.82 20.57 7.46
CA THR A 584 15.74 19.75 8.25
C THR A 584 16.50 18.74 7.39
N GLU A 585 17.64 18.24 7.87
CA GLU A 585 18.41 17.19 7.16
C GLU A 585 17.69 15.83 7.17
N THR A 586 16.67 15.67 8.02
CA THR A 586 15.84 14.46 8.10
C THR A 586 14.59 14.53 7.23
N ASP A 587 14.29 15.68 6.62
CA ASP A 587 13.09 15.87 5.79
C ASP A 587 13.08 14.91 4.61
N THR A 588 11.94 14.26 4.43
CA THR A 588 11.62 13.43 3.28
C THR A 588 10.39 13.94 2.56
N VAL A 589 10.07 13.30 1.44
CA VAL A 589 8.82 13.54 0.70
C VAL A 589 7.55 13.24 1.52
N LEU A 590 7.66 12.55 2.66
CA LEU A 590 6.52 12.22 3.53
C LEU A 590 6.17 13.35 4.51
N ASP A 591 7.10 14.28 4.73
CA ASP A 591 6.95 15.35 5.73
C ASP A 591 6.38 16.64 5.14
N HIS A 592 6.19 16.67 3.81
CA HIS A 592 5.81 17.87 3.08
C HIS A 592 4.76 17.60 2.01
N GLN A 593 4.09 18.68 1.58
CA GLN A 593 3.45 18.67 0.26
C GLN A 593 4.52 18.52 -0.81
N VAL A 594 4.28 17.63 -1.77
CA VAL A 594 5.18 17.37 -2.89
C VAL A 594 4.72 18.08 -4.15
N ILE A 595 5.65 18.70 -4.86
CA ILE A 595 5.41 19.36 -6.14
C ILE A 595 6.07 18.55 -7.24
N LYS A 596 5.29 18.06 -8.19
CA LYS A 596 5.81 17.29 -9.33
C LYS A 596 6.28 18.21 -10.44
N CYS A 597 7.47 17.95 -10.97
CA CYS A 597 8.10 18.75 -12.02
C CYS A 597 8.91 17.90 -13.01
N ILE A 598 9.42 18.56 -14.05
CA ILE A 598 10.35 18.02 -15.05
C ILE A 598 11.59 18.91 -15.05
N ILE A 599 12.78 18.33 -15.10
CA ILE A 599 14.03 19.09 -15.23
C ILE A 599 14.17 19.53 -16.68
N THR A 600 14.15 20.85 -16.93
CA THR A 600 14.28 21.41 -18.28
C THR A 600 15.70 21.88 -18.58
N GLU A 601 16.44 22.30 -17.57
CA GLU A 601 17.86 22.64 -17.69
C GLU A 601 18.64 22.17 -16.46
N LEU A 602 19.85 21.63 -16.68
CA LEU A 602 20.73 21.18 -15.62
C LEU A 602 22.16 21.64 -15.91
N GLY A 603 22.62 22.63 -15.14
CA GLY A 603 23.95 23.20 -15.24
C GLY A 603 24.83 22.94 -14.02
N ALA A 604 26.07 23.45 -14.08
CA ALA A 604 27.02 23.35 -12.96
C ALA A 604 26.56 24.12 -11.72
N ASN A 605 25.90 25.28 -11.91
CA ASN A 605 25.51 26.18 -10.82
C ASN A 605 23.99 26.34 -10.66
N GLN A 606 23.20 25.90 -11.63
CA GLN A 606 21.76 26.10 -11.65
C GLN A 606 21.03 24.84 -12.13
N VAL A 607 19.80 24.69 -11.69
CA VAL A 607 18.83 23.72 -12.22
C VAL A 607 17.52 24.44 -12.46
N VAL A 608 16.91 24.18 -13.61
CA VAL A 608 15.62 24.76 -14.01
C VAL A 608 14.62 23.63 -14.08
N VAL A 609 13.48 23.82 -13.41
CA VAL A 609 12.38 22.86 -13.42
C VAL A 609 11.12 23.50 -13.94
N GLN A 610 10.34 22.72 -14.69
CA GLN A 610 8.98 23.07 -15.09
C GLN A 610 8.01 22.28 -14.23
N LEU A 611 7.11 22.97 -13.55
CA LEU A 611 6.06 22.34 -12.75
C LEU A 611 5.03 21.69 -13.67
N ARG A 612 4.44 20.57 -13.23
CA ARG A 612 3.34 19.96 -14.00
C ARG A 612 2.06 20.79 -14.00
N TYR A 613 1.88 21.61 -12.96
CA TYR A 613 0.71 22.44 -12.74
C TYR A 613 1.13 23.85 -12.38
N ARG A 614 0.44 24.82 -12.98
CA ARG A 614 0.58 26.23 -12.66
C ARG A 614 0.10 26.47 -11.22
N GLN A 615 0.87 27.23 -10.45
CA GLN A 615 0.58 27.58 -9.07
C GLN A 615 0.29 29.08 -8.98
N PHE A 616 -0.92 29.48 -8.58
CA PHE A 616 -1.23 30.89 -8.40
C PHE A 616 -0.83 31.42 -7.01
N ASN A 617 -0.85 30.56 -6.00
CA ASN A 617 -0.38 30.89 -4.66
C ASN A 617 1.11 30.57 -4.58
N LEU A 618 1.92 31.63 -4.50
CA LEU A 618 3.37 31.52 -4.43
C LEU A 618 3.91 31.42 -3.00
N LYS A 619 3.07 31.62 -1.98
CA LYS A 619 3.49 31.60 -0.56
C LYS A 619 4.28 30.33 -0.18
N PRO A 620 3.89 29.11 -0.61
CA PRO A 620 4.66 27.90 -0.28
C PRO A 620 6.11 27.93 -0.80
N PHE A 621 6.40 28.72 -1.82
CA PHE A 621 7.76 28.89 -2.38
C PHE A 621 8.57 29.99 -1.68
N GLU A 622 7.91 30.84 -0.89
CA GLU A 622 8.51 31.99 -0.21
C GLU A 622 8.86 31.69 1.24
N THR A 623 8.16 30.72 1.86
CA THR A 623 8.35 30.33 3.26
C THR A 623 9.64 29.54 3.48
N SER A 624 10.03 28.70 2.52
CA SER A 624 11.19 27.81 2.66
C SER A 624 12.42 28.37 1.94
N ALA A 625 13.52 28.51 2.69
CA ALA A 625 14.78 29.06 2.18
C ALA A 625 15.49 28.11 1.21
N LEU A 626 15.34 26.80 1.41
CA LEU A 626 16.07 25.75 0.71
C LEU A 626 15.12 24.61 0.31
N TRP A 627 15.47 23.94 -0.79
CA TRP A 627 14.64 22.94 -1.45
C TRP A 627 15.42 21.70 -1.84
N ASN A 628 14.72 20.56 -1.81
CA ASN A 628 15.20 19.26 -2.26
C ASN A 628 14.48 18.84 -3.54
N LEU A 629 15.24 18.25 -4.46
CA LEU A 629 14.75 17.69 -5.71
C LEU A 629 15.21 16.23 -5.81
N GLU A 630 14.25 15.31 -5.91
CA GLU A 630 14.47 13.86 -6.02
C GLU A 630 13.74 13.26 -7.23
N PRO A 631 14.16 12.10 -7.78
CA PRO A 631 13.48 11.45 -8.89
C PRO A 631 12.02 11.06 -8.57
N ASP A 632 11.10 11.26 -9.50
CA ASP A 632 9.70 10.77 -9.39
C ASP A 632 9.50 9.52 -10.26
N MET A 633 8.39 8.81 -10.04
CA MET A 633 7.96 7.70 -10.88
C MET A 633 6.53 7.89 -11.42
N LEU A 634 6.24 7.33 -12.59
CA LEU A 634 4.92 7.36 -13.22
C LEU A 634 4.37 5.96 -13.48
N ASP A 635 3.23 5.64 -12.85
CA ASP A 635 2.51 4.37 -13.04
C ASP A 635 1.85 4.22 -14.44
N MET A 636 1.73 5.33 -15.19
CA MET A 636 1.11 5.36 -16.52
C MET A 636 1.76 4.40 -17.51
N GLY A 637 3.09 4.20 -17.42
CA GLY A 637 3.82 3.27 -18.29
C GLY A 637 3.32 1.84 -18.17
N PHE A 638 3.18 1.33 -16.94
CA PHE A 638 2.68 -0.03 -16.69
C PHE A 638 1.23 -0.21 -17.15
N THR A 639 0.40 0.81 -16.96
CA THR A 639 -1.01 0.77 -17.39
C THR A 639 -1.10 0.69 -18.92
N ALA A 640 -0.26 1.42 -19.66
CA ALA A 640 -0.19 1.32 -21.10
C ALA A 640 0.24 -0.10 -21.57
N MET A 641 1.16 -0.75 -20.84
CA MET A 641 1.57 -2.13 -21.14
C MET A 641 0.43 -3.13 -20.96
N TYR A 642 -0.34 -3.04 -19.87
CA TYR A 642 -1.53 -3.89 -19.68
C TYR A 642 -2.57 -3.69 -20.78
N ARG A 643 -2.83 -2.43 -21.17
CA ARG A 643 -3.79 -2.10 -22.23
C ARG A 643 -3.33 -2.59 -23.59
N GLY A 644 -2.07 -2.38 -23.95
CA GLY A 644 -1.51 -2.88 -25.21
C GLY A 644 -1.56 -4.41 -25.29
N LEU A 645 -1.28 -5.10 -24.17
CA LEU A 645 -1.41 -6.55 -24.08
C LEU A 645 -2.86 -7.01 -24.23
N PHE A 646 -3.81 -6.28 -23.63
CA PHE A 646 -5.24 -6.56 -23.76
C PHE A 646 -5.79 -6.26 -25.16
N GLU A 647 -5.34 -5.18 -25.80
CA GLU A 647 -5.64 -4.85 -27.19
C GLU A 647 -5.16 -5.95 -28.14
N TRP A 648 -3.93 -6.44 -27.94
CA TRP A 648 -3.41 -7.60 -28.65
C TRP A 648 -4.28 -8.84 -28.44
N ALA A 649 -4.68 -9.14 -27.20
CA ALA A 649 -5.59 -10.25 -26.91
C ALA A 649 -6.95 -10.06 -27.61
N GLY A 650 -7.42 -8.82 -27.70
CA GLY A 650 -8.62 -8.37 -28.40
C GLY A 650 -8.53 -8.45 -29.93
N ALA A 651 -7.35 -8.48 -30.52
CA ALA A 651 -7.16 -8.50 -31.97
C ALA A 651 -7.59 -9.83 -32.64
N GLY A 652 -7.63 -9.84 -33.98
CA GLY A 652 -7.88 -11.04 -34.77
C GLY A 652 -6.72 -12.05 -34.73
N SER A 653 -7.03 -13.35 -34.88
CA SER A 653 -6.04 -14.45 -34.76
C SER A 653 -4.79 -14.23 -35.61
N ALA A 654 -4.92 -13.76 -36.86
CA ALA A 654 -3.78 -13.50 -37.74
C ALA A 654 -2.78 -12.48 -37.17
N LEU A 655 -3.25 -11.42 -36.51
CA LEU A 655 -2.38 -10.41 -35.89
C LEU A 655 -1.69 -10.99 -34.65
N ARG A 656 -2.43 -11.78 -33.85
CA ARG A 656 -1.86 -12.40 -32.65
C ARG A 656 -0.78 -13.42 -32.98
N THR A 657 -1.02 -14.27 -33.98
CA THR A 657 -0.04 -15.26 -34.45
C THR A 657 1.24 -14.61 -34.96
N ARG A 658 1.17 -13.48 -35.69
CA ARG A 658 2.39 -12.79 -36.17
C ARG A 658 3.32 -12.31 -35.05
N VAL A 659 2.79 -12.00 -33.87
CA VAL A 659 3.60 -11.62 -32.70
C VAL A 659 4.30 -12.84 -32.09
N LEU A 660 3.65 -14.01 -32.11
CA LEU A 660 4.16 -15.25 -31.53
C LEU A 660 5.06 -16.04 -32.48
N ASP A 661 4.82 -15.90 -33.78
CA ASP A 661 5.55 -16.50 -34.88
C ASP A 661 5.79 -15.42 -35.95
N PRO A 662 6.87 -14.63 -35.83
CA PRO A 662 7.17 -13.57 -36.78
C PRO A 662 7.61 -14.08 -38.17
N GLY A 663 7.62 -15.40 -38.40
CA GLY A 663 8.17 -16.03 -39.61
C GLY A 663 9.71 -15.97 -39.65
N PRO A 664 10.33 -16.46 -40.75
CA PRO A 664 11.77 -16.34 -40.93
C PRO A 664 12.14 -14.85 -41.07
N THR A 665 12.94 -14.35 -40.14
CA THR A 665 13.56 -13.01 -40.25
C THR A 665 14.29 -12.89 -41.60
N PRO A 666 14.03 -11.84 -42.41
CA PRO A 666 14.93 -11.49 -43.51
C PRO A 666 16.33 -11.31 -42.92
N ASN A 667 17.33 -11.88 -43.60
CA ASN A 667 18.73 -11.89 -43.20
C ASN A 667 19.14 -10.56 -42.50
N PRO A 668 19.78 -10.60 -41.32
CA PRO A 668 20.45 -9.42 -40.81
C PRO A 668 21.52 -9.01 -41.85
N SER A 669 21.47 -7.75 -42.28
CA SER A 669 22.54 -7.16 -43.09
C SER A 669 23.92 -7.41 -42.44
N PRO A 670 25.01 -7.50 -43.22
CA PRO A 670 26.29 -7.96 -42.72
C PRO A 670 26.84 -7.04 -41.62
N ARG A 671 27.20 -7.69 -40.50
CA ARG A 671 27.81 -7.21 -39.25
C ARG A 671 28.70 -5.96 -39.33
N GLY A 672 28.53 -5.08 -38.34
CA GLY A 672 29.63 -4.44 -37.62
C GLY A 672 29.80 -5.16 -36.27
N GLU A 673 31.04 -5.47 -35.93
CA GLU A 673 31.48 -6.47 -34.95
C GLU A 673 31.13 -6.15 -33.48
N GLY A 674 30.76 -7.18 -32.73
CA GLY A 674 30.61 -7.19 -31.28
C GLY A 674 30.23 -8.59 -30.82
N ASP A 675 31.08 -9.21 -30.02
CA ASP A 675 31.21 -10.65 -29.82
C ASP A 675 29.94 -11.44 -29.43
N THR A 676 29.85 -12.63 -30.02
CA THR A 676 28.92 -13.70 -29.68
C THR A 676 29.15 -14.21 -28.26
N ILE A 677 28.15 -14.06 -27.37
CA ILE A 677 28.08 -14.84 -26.13
C ILE A 677 27.47 -16.20 -26.46
N SER A 678 28.33 -17.22 -26.42
CA SER A 678 27.99 -18.64 -26.48
C SER A 678 26.98 -19.04 -25.41
N GLY A 679 26.07 -19.95 -25.76
CA GLY A 679 25.01 -20.48 -24.90
C GLY A 679 25.47 -20.90 -23.50
N GLY A 680 24.74 -20.44 -22.49
CA GLY A 680 24.90 -20.79 -21.09
C GLY A 680 23.74 -21.64 -20.60
N LYS A 681 24.07 -22.76 -19.95
CA LYS A 681 23.20 -23.77 -19.37
C LYS A 681 22.22 -23.20 -18.33
N VAL A 682 21.07 -23.87 -18.21
CA VAL A 682 20.18 -23.81 -17.05
C VAL A 682 20.98 -24.16 -15.78
N GLY A 683 20.98 -23.26 -14.78
CA GLY A 683 21.37 -23.55 -13.40
C GLY A 683 22.35 -22.55 -12.76
N ALA A 684 21.84 -21.68 -11.88
CA ALA A 684 22.58 -21.13 -10.74
C ALA A 684 21.61 -20.60 -9.68
N PHE A 685 21.61 -21.21 -8.50
CA PHE A 685 20.97 -20.66 -7.30
C PHE A 685 21.58 -19.29 -6.94
N GLY A 686 20.76 -18.33 -6.52
CA GLY A 686 21.16 -16.95 -6.24
C GLY A 686 22.34 -16.79 -5.27
N LYS A 687 23.03 -15.64 -5.36
CA LYS A 687 24.13 -15.24 -4.47
C LYS A 687 23.72 -15.37 -2.99
N PRO A 688 24.64 -15.72 -2.07
CA PRO A 688 24.29 -15.91 -0.66
C PRO A 688 23.80 -14.59 -0.03
N HIS A 689 22.66 -14.66 0.66
CA HIS A 689 22.06 -13.60 1.44
C HIS A 689 23.09 -12.95 2.36
N LYS A 690 23.23 -11.63 2.29
CA LYS A 690 24.05 -10.82 3.20
C LYS A 690 23.16 -9.74 3.77
N THR A 691 23.35 -9.42 5.04
CA THR A 691 22.77 -8.24 5.68
C THR A 691 23.07 -6.97 4.87
N SER A 692 22.05 -6.15 4.64
CA SER A 692 22.19 -4.85 3.94
C SER A 692 23.19 -3.93 4.64
N GLU A 693 23.79 -2.99 3.89
CA GLU A 693 24.89 -2.15 4.39
C GLU A 693 24.47 -1.23 5.56
N ASP A 694 23.21 -0.77 5.55
CA ASP A 694 22.61 0.03 6.63
C ASP A 694 22.51 -0.78 7.93
N ARG A 695 22.06 -2.04 7.84
CA ARG A 695 22.01 -2.93 9.01
C ARG A 695 23.41 -3.36 9.46
N TRP A 696 24.35 -3.51 8.53
CA TRP A 696 25.75 -3.78 8.88
C TRP A 696 26.37 -2.62 9.66
N ARG A 697 26.04 -1.34 9.37
CA ARG A 697 26.52 -0.19 10.16
C ARG A 697 26.13 -0.31 11.64
N TYR A 698 24.89 -0.70 11.95
CA TYR A 698 24.41 -0.89 13.32
C TYR A 698 25.00 -2.14 14.00
N LEU A 699 25.08 -3.27 13.27
CA LEU A 699 25.59 -4.52 13.84
C LEU A 699 27.12 -4.58 13.90
N LYS A 700 27.85 -3.74 13.17
CA LYS A 700 29.33 -3.79 13.06
C LYS A 700 30.03 -3.56 14.40
N ALA A 701 29.53 -2.65 15.23
CA ALA A 701 30.09 -2.41 16.57
C ALA A 701 29.83 -3.61 17.49
N PHE A 702 28.63 -4.18 17.42
CA PHE A 702 28.19 -5.33 18.22
C PHE A 702 28.93 -6.62 17.81
N VAL A 703 29.05 -6.92 16.51
CA VAL A 703 29.85 -8.02 15.95
C VAL A 703 31.33 -7.88 16.33
N LYS A 704 31.88 -6.66 16.34
CA LYS A 704 33.24 -6.42 16.84
C LYS A 704 33.36 -6.69 18.35
N GLY A 705 32.32 -6.40 19.14
CA GLY A 705 32.23 -6.72 20.57
C GLY A 705 32.15 -8.22 20.83
N LEU A 706 31.29 -8.95 20.11
CA LEU A 706 31.15 -10.41 20.21
C LEU A 706 32.47 -11.13 19.87
N ARG A 707 33.20 -10.67 18.85
CA ARG A 707 34.53 -11.20 18.53
C ARG A 707 35.58 -11.00 19.62
N LYS A 708 35.35 -10.08 20.57
CA LYS A 708 36.22 -9.83 21.73
C LYS A 708 35.76 -10.56 22.99
N SER A 709 34.53 -11.09 23.00
CA SER A 709 33.87 -11.68 24.18
C SER A 709 33.39 -13.12 23.88
N GLN A 710 34.13 -13.84 23.04
CA GLN A 710 33.80 -15.21 22.65
C GLN A 710 33.87 -16.16 23.85
N THR A 711 32.99 -17.16 23.87
CA THR A 711 33.14 -18.28 24.79
C THR A 711 34.40 -19.10 24.48
N LYS A 712 34.92 -19.82 25.48
CA LYS A 712 36.07 -20.71 25.29
C LYS A 712 35.80 -21.78 24.22
N ALA A 713 34.55 -22.23 24.10
CA ALA A 713 34.12 -23.16 23.06
C ALA A 713 34.20 -22.53 21.66
N GLU A 714 33.65 -21.34 21.47
CA GLU A 714 33.77 -20.60 20.21
C GLU A 714 35.22 -20.36 19.80
N GLU A 715 36.09 -20.00 20.75
CA GLU A 715 37.50 -19.77 20.45
C GLU A 715 38.18 -21.05 19.95
N ILE A 716 37.95 -22.18 20.61
CA ILE A 716 38.50 -23.48 20.24
C ILE A 716 37.99 -23.93 18.86
N LEU A 717 36.68 -23.81 18.61
CA LEU A 717 36.10 -24.17 17.32
C LEU A 717 36.63 -23.26 16.20
N TRP A 718 36.75 -21.95 16.48
CA TRP A 718 37.28 -21.00 15.50
C TRP A 718 38.71 -21.32 15.07
N GLN A 719 39.58 -21.80 15.96
CA GLN A 719 40.94 -22.21 15.59
C GLN A 719 40.94 -23.34 14.54
N GLN A 720 39.95 -24.22 14.58
CA GLN A 720 39.79 -25.32 13.62
C GLN A 720 39.10 -24.89 12.31
N LEU A 721 38.26 -23.86 12.34
CA LEU A 721 37.51 -23.38 11.17
C LEU A 721 38.21 -22.26 10.38
N ARG A 722 39.05 -21.44 11.03
CA ARG A 722 39.72 -20.30 10.40
C ARG A 722 40.67 -20.73 9.29
N ASN A 723 40.96 -19.83 8.36
CA ASN A 723 41.94 -20.04 7.29
C ASN A 723 41.70 -21.29 6.43
N LYS A 724 40.43 -21.71 6.27
CA LYS A 724 40.06 -22.91 5.48
C LYS A 724 40.63 -24.22 6.02
N GLN A 725 40.94 -24.30 7.32
CA GLN A 725 41.56 -25.47 7.95
C GLN A 725 40.67 -26.72 7.95
N LEU A 726 39.34 -26.55 7.95
CA LEU A 726 38.40 -27.66 7.79
C LEU A 726 38.14 -27.91 6.30
N ASP A 727 38.89 -28.85 5.72
CA ASP A 727 38.72 -29.40 4.36
C ASP A 727 38.61 -28.34 3.23
N GLY A 728 39.33 -27.21 3.38
CA GLY A 728 39.34 -26.13 2.38
C GLY A 728 38.13 -25.18 2.44
N ILE A 729 37.20 -25.39 3.37
CA ILE A 729 35.92 -24.68 3.43
C ILE A 729 36.08 -23.31 4.10
N LYS A 730 35.49 -22.27 3.49
CA LYS A 730 35.51 -20.92 4.07
C LYS A 730 34.39 -20.72 5.09
N PHE A 731 34.75 -20.63 6.36
CA PHE A 731 33.87 -20.18 7.44
C PHE A 731 34.13 -18.72 7.82
N ARG A 732 33.07 -18.03 8.23
CA ARG A 732 33.09 -16.70 8.84
C ARG A 732 32.59 -16.83 10.27
N ARG A 733 33.21 -16.13 11.22
CA ARG A 733 32.72 -16.04 12.61
C ARG A 733 31.91 -14.77 12.86
N GLN A 734 30.91 -14.88 13.73
CA GLN A 734 30.06 -13.77 14.18
C GLN A 734 29.58 -12.97 12.97
N HIS A 735 28.84 -13.65 12.09
CA HIS A 735 28.42 -13.11 10.80
C HIS A 735 26.94 -12.74 10.85
N ALA A 736 26.64 -11.49 10.50
CA ALA A 736 25.26 -11.06 10.36
C ALA A 736 24.63 -11.70 9.11
N ILE A 737 23.41 -12.23 9.27
CA ILE A 737 22.52 -12.73 8.23
C ILE A 737 21.17 -12.10 8.51
N GLU A 738 20.75 -11.14 7.69
CA GLU A 738 19.58 -10.29 7.96
C GLU A 738 19.62 -9.71 9.39
N ASN A 739 18.67 -10.09 10.24
CA ASN A 739 18.50 -9.61 11.62
C ASN A 739 19.21 -10.48 12.67
N PHE A 740 19.93 -11.54 12.25
CA PHE A 740 20.57 -12.50 13.16
C PHE A 740 22.10 -12.45 13.04
N ILE A 741 22.80 -12.75 14.13
CA ILE A 741 24.26 -12.93 14.12
C ILE A 741 24.55 -14.39 14.40
N ALA A 742 25.03 -15.10 13.38
CA ALA A 742 25.48 -16.48 13.48
C ALA A 742 26.88 -16.57 14.09
N ASP A 743 27.10 -17.48 15.04
CA ASP A 743 28.43 -17.70 15.63
C ASP A 743 29.45 -18.10 14.57
N PHE A 744 29.09 -19.04 13.69
CA PHE A 744 29.83 -19.33 12.47
C PHE A 744 28.91 -19.58 11.28
N VAL A 745 29.39 -19.25 10.08
CA VAL A 745 28.66 -19.54 8.84
C VAL A 745 29.60 -19.84 7.68
N SER A 746 29.25 -20.84 6.88
CA SER A 746 29.74 -20.99 5.52
C SER A 746 28.67 -20.50 4.55
N LEU A 747 28.93 -19.37 3.89
CA LEU A 747 28.03 -18.86 2.85
C LEU A 747 28.04 -19.74 1.59
N GLU A 748 29.16 -20.43 1.34
CA GLU A 748 29.33 -21.33 0.20
C GLU A 748 28.36 -22.52 0.29
N PHE A 749 28.22 -23.09 1.48
CA PHE A 749 27.34 -24.24 1.72
C PHE A 749 26.01 -23.87 2.41
N ARG A 750 25.77 -22.56 2.58
CA ARG A 750 24.63 -22.00 3.33
C ARG A 750 24.41 -22.76 4.64
N LEU A 751 25.46 -22.87 5.45
CA LEU A 751 25.48 -23.62 6.71
C LEU A 751 25.83 -22.67 7.85
N VAL A 752 24.92 -22.54 8.81
CA VAL A 752 25.06 -21.79 10.07
C VAL A 752 25.40 -22.78 11.19
N ILE A 753 26.36 -22.43 12.03
CA ILE A 753 26.76 -23.16 13.23
C ILE A 753 26.61 -22.22 14.42
N GLU A 754 25.80 -22.60 15.41
CA GLU A 754 25.62 -21.87 16.66
C GLU A 754 26.21 -22.68 17.84
N ILE A 755 26.78 -22.00 18.83
CA ILE A 755 27.27 -22.59 20.07
C ILE A 755 26.41 -22.11 21.23
N ASP A 756 25.61 -23.01 21.79
CA ASP A 756 24.66 -22.66 22.85
C ASP A 756 25.40 -22.36 24.18
N GLY A 757 25.35 -21.09 24.57
CA GLY A 757 25.77 -20.56 25.87
C GLY A 757 24.90 -21.07 27.03
N SER A 758 25.48 -21.25 28.23
CA SER A 758 24.77 -21.64 29.47
C SER A 758 23.67 -20.65 29.94
N ILE A 759 23.40 -19.59 29.17
CA ILE A 759 22.46 -18.50 29.47
C ILE A 759 21.16 -18.67 28.65
N HIS A 760 21.07 -19.60 27.70
CA HIS A 760 19.91 -19.77 26.79
C HIS A 760 18.75 -20.65 27.30
N ASN A 761 18.79 -21.16 28.54
CA ASN A 761 17.79 -22.13 29.03
C ASN A 761 16.38 -21.56 29.32
N PHE A 762 16.03 -20.35 28.88
CA PHE A 762 14.73 -19.73 29.20
C PHE A 762 13.79 -19.40 28.03
N GLN A 763 14.13 -19.66 26.76
CA GLN A 763 13.23 -19.30 25.65
C GLN A 763 13.29 -20.26 24.42
N PRO A 764 12.70 -21.46 24.49
CA PRO A 764 12.68 -22.42 23.36
C PRO A 764 11.98 -21.88 22.10
N GLU A 765 10.88 -21.14 22.29
CA GLU A 765 10.05 -20.59 21.20
C GLU A 765 10.79 -19.56 20.34
N TRP A 766 11.79 -18.89 20.91
CA TRP A 766 12.61 -17.87 20.25
C TRP A 766 13.71 -18.47 19.38
N ASP A 767 14.31 -19.55 19.88
CA ASP A 767 15.32 -20.31 19.16
C ASP A 767 14.73 -21.05 17.94
N GLU A 768 13.50 -21.54 18.06
CA GLU A 768 12.75 -22.13 16.95
C GLU A 768 12.40 -21.09 15.88
N LEU A 769 11.85 -19.94 16.27
CA LEU A 769 11.53 -18.83 15.36
C LEU A 769 12.75 -18.31 14.59
N ARG A 770 13.90 -18.17 15.28
CA ARG A 770 15.18 -17.78 14.66
C ARG A 770 15.66 -18.83 13.66
N THR A 771 15.54 -20.11 14.01
CA THR A 771 15.97 -21.22 13.16
C THR A 771 15.09 -21.28 11.91
N GLU A 772 13.78 -21.20 12.06
CA GLU A 772 12.81 -21.19 10.94
C GLU A 772 13.10 -20.04 9.97
N TYR A 773 13.39 -18.84 10.48
CA TYR A 773 13.73 -17.70 9.63
C TYR A 773 15.03 -17.92 8.82
N LEU A 774 16.09 -18.43 9.45
CA LEU A 774 17.34 -18.76 8.75
C LEU A 774 17.16 -19.89 7.72
N GLU A 775 16.28 -20.86 8.01
CA GLU A 775 15.93 -21.93 7.07
C GLU A 775 15.10 -21.43 5.89
N ILE A 776 14.18 -20.47 6.08
CA ILE A 776 13.48 -19.75 4.99
C ILE A 776 14.46 -19.02 4.08
N LEU A 777 15.51 -18.41 4.63
CA LEU A 777 16.62 -17.83 3.86
C LEU A 777 17.53 -18.88 3.19
N GLY A 778 17.16 -20.16 3.27
CA GLY A 778 17.84 -21.26 2.61
C GLY A 778 19.13 -21.69 3.31
N PHE A 779 19.36 -21.30 4.57
CA PHE A 779 20.46 -21.83 5.38
C PHE A 779 20.05 -23.12 6.09
N LYS A 780 21.03 -23.97 6.40
CA LYS A 780 20.86 -25.02 7.41
C LYS A 780 21.51 -24.56 8.69
N VAL A 781 20.80 -24.65 9.82
CA VAL A 781 21.36 -24.35 11.15
C VAL A 781 21.70 -25.67 11.86
N ILE A 782 22.93 -25.77 12.38
CA ILE A 782 23.33 -26.84 13.31
C ILE A 782 23.83 -26.20 14.61
N ARG A 783 23.48 -26.79 15.76
CA ARG A 783 23.81 -26.24 17.08
C ARG A 783 24.67 -27.22 17.87
N PHE A 784 25.59 -26.69 18.65
CA PHE A 784 26.41 -27.47 19.58
C PHE A 784 26.39 -26.80 20.95
N SER A 785 26.30 -27.58 22.01
CA SER A 785 26.54 -27.08 23.36
C SER A 785 28.02 -26.74 23.58
N ASN A 786 28.29 -25.84 24.52
CA ASN A 786 29.67 -25.59 24.98
C ASN A 786 30.40 -26.89 25.38
N ALA A 787 29.71 -27.86 26.00
CA ALA A 787 30.32 -29.11 26.45
C ALA A 787 30.75 -30.01 25.28
N GLU A 788 29.96 -30.07 24.20
CA GLU A 788 30.30 -30.84 23.00
C GLU A 788 31.57 -30.28 22.34
N VAL A 789 31.66 -28.95 22.17
CA VAL A 789 32.83 -28.33 21.56
C VAL A 789 34.09 -28.48 22.43
N LEU A 790 33.95 -28.35 23.76
CA LEU A 790 35.09 -28.41 24.68
C LEU A 790 35.61 -29.83 24.92
N ASN A 791 34.72 -30.84 24.95
CA ASN A 791 35.06 -32.20 25.35
C ASN A 791 35.05 -33.20 24.19
N GLN A 792 34.39 -32.88 23.07
CA GLN A 792 34.13 -33.78 21.93
C GLN A 792 34.42 -33.05 20.59
N LEU A 793 35.49 -32.26 20.56
CA LEU A 793 35.87 -31.48 19.39
C LEU A 793 36.03 -32.32 18.11
N PRO A 794 36.64 -33.53 18.13
CA PRO A 794 36.71 -34.39 16.93
C PRO A 794 35.32 -34.74 16.37
N GLU A 795 34.36 -35.07 17.25
CA GLU A 795 32.99 -35.40 16.90
C GLU A 795 32.24 -34.18 16.36
N THR A 796 32.39 -33.01 17.01
CA THR A 796 31.85 -31.73 16.52
C THR A 796 32.32 -31.43 15.09
N LEU A 797 33.63 -31.56 14.83
CA LEU A 797 34.19 -31.33 13.49
C LEU A 797 33.64 -32.35 12.47
N ASN A 798 33.45 -33.60 12.87
CA ASN A 798 32.87 -34.62 11.99
C ASN A 798 31.40 -34.32 11.64
N SER A 799 30.60 -33.86 12.61
CA SER A 799 29.23 -33.41 12.38
C SER A 799 29.17 -32.22 11.41
N ILE A 800 30.09 -31.26 11.53
CA ILE A 800 30.21 -30.15 10.58
C ILE A 800 30.58 -30.66 9.18
N ARG A 801 31.52 -31.61 9.06
CA ARG A 801 31.86 -32.24 7.77
C ARG A 801 30.68 -32.93 7.13
N ASN A 802 29.91 -33.69 7.90
CA ASN A 802 28.71 -34.37 7.41
C ASN A 802 27.67 -33.36 6.91
N ALA A 803 27.40 -32.31 7.69
CA ALA A 803 26.49 -31.24 7.28
C ALA A 803 26.96 -30.57 5.97
N VAL A 804 28.26 -30.27 5.86
CA VAL A 804 28.82 -29.72 4.61
C VAL A 804 28.72 -30.72 3.45
N SER A 805 28.93 -32.01 3.67
CA SER A 805 28.80 -33.04 2.63
C SER A 805 27.37 -33.10 2.06
N VAL A 806 26.36 -33.09 2.94
CA VAL A 806 24.94 -33.04 2.54
C VAL A 806 24.66 -31.77 1.73
N ARG A 807 25.10 -30.61 2.23
CA ARG A 807 24.91 -29.33 1.55
C ARG A 807 25.69 -29.23 0.24
N ARG A 808 26.85 -29.85 0.14
CA ARG A 808 27.64 -29.94 -1.10
C ARG A 808 26.89 -30.72 -2.17
N ALA A 809 26.14 -31.76 -1.81
CA ALA A 809 25.28 -32.49 -2.73
C ALA A 809 24.07 -31.66 -3.18
N GLU A 810 23.55 -30.78 -2.33
CA GLU A 810 22.40 -29.90 -2.63
C GLU A 810 22.76 -28.68 -3.49
N PHE A 811 23.95 -28.08 -3.31
CA PHE A 811 24.32 -26.79 -3.93
C PHE A 811 25.48 -26.83 -4.92
N GLY A 812 26.25 -27.93 -5.01
CA GLY A 812 27.41 -28.09 -5.91
C GLY A 812 28.57 -27.10 -5.64
N PRO A 813 29.79 -27.35 -6.16
CA PRO A 813 30.90 -26.40 -5.99
C PRO A 813 30.70 -25.16 -6.87
N LEU A 814 30.79 -23.97 -6.27
CA LEU A 814 30.91 -22.70 -6.98
C LEU A 814 32.27 -22.65 -7.70
N ALA A 815 32.29 -22.31 -9.00
CA ALA A 815 33.52 -22.15 -9.76
C ALA A 815 34.42 -21.06 -9.13
N GLU A 816 35.64 -21.44 -8.73
CA GLU A 816 36.63 -20.50 -8.20
C GLU A 816 37.07 -19.52 -9.31
N GLY A 817 36.89 -18.22 -9.06
CA GLY A 817 37.41 -17.15 -9.90
C GLY A 817 38.94 -17.16 -9.92
N LYS A 818 39.51 -17.13 -11.12
CA LYS A 818 40.95 -17.01 -11.34
C LYS A 818 41.52 -15.77 -10.61
N ASN A 819 42.47 -16.02 -9.71
CA ASN A 819 43.42 -15.03 -9.20
C ASN A 819 44.11 -14.33 -10.38
N LYS A 820 43.97 -13.00 -10.49
CA LYS A 820 44.98 -12.16 -11.15
C LYS A 820 45.88 -11.62 -10.05
N ASN A 821 47.02 -12.30 -9.86
CA ASN A 821 48.14 -11.73 -9.12
C ASN A 821 48.71 -10.55 -9.92
N HIS A 822 48.96 -9.46 -9.19
CA HIS A 822 49.89 -8.41 -9.57
C HIS A 822 51.28 -9.01 -9.75
N ASP A 823 51.78 -9.04 -10.97
CA ASP A 823 53.21 -8.99 -11.25
C ASP A 823 53.50 -7.73 -12.07
N GLN A 824 54.48 -6.97 -11.58
CA GLN A 824 55.02 -5.78 -12.19
C GLN A 824 55.79 -6.14 -13.47
N ALA A 825 55.59 -5.36 -14.54
CA ALA A 825 56.47 -5.31 -15.69
C ALA A 825 56.47 -3.87 -16.27
N PRO A 826 57.56 -3.43 -16.93
CA PRO A 826 58.08 -2.06 -16.83
C PRO A 826 57.54 -1.08 -17.88
N LEU A 827 57.70 0.21 -17.58
CA LEU A 827 57.48 1.35 -18.47
C LEU A 827 58.26 1.22 -19.79
N PRO A 828 57.69 1.60 -20.95
CA PRO A 828 58.42 1.67 -22.21
C PRO A 828 59.28 2.96 -22.29
N PRO A 829 60.39 2.96 -23.04
CA PRO A 829 61.23 4.13 -23.24
C PRO A 829 60.62 5.08 -24.28
N GLY A 830 60.91 6.37 -24.13
CA GLY A 830 60.48 7.42 -25.04
C GLY A 830 61.26 7.52 -26.34
N GLY A 831 60.75 8.39 -27.22
CA GLY A 831 61.27 8.76 -28.53
C GLY A 831 60.18 8.53 -29.58
N GLY A 832 59.72 9.49 -30.38
CA GLY A 832 60.34 10.72 -30.84
C GLY A 832 60.10 10.79 -32.35
N ASP A 833 59.51 11.89 -32.79
CA ASP A 833 59.44 12.42 -34.16
C ASP A 833 58.91 11.59 -35.35
N GLY A 834 58.17 12.32 -36.20
CA GLY A 834 58.43 12.26 -37.65
C GLY A 834 57.26 11.85 -38.53
N GLY A 835 56.43 12.84 -38.88
CA GLY A 835 56.16 13.22 -40.28
C GLY A 835 55.44 12.24 -41.23
N GLY A 836 54.55 12.82 -42.04
CA GLY A 836 54.34 12.32 -43.40
C GLY A 836 52.88 12.11 -43.81
N ALA A 837 52.36 13.12 -44.50
CA ALA A 837 51.17 13.12 -45.35
C ALA A 837 50.77 11.78 -46.00
N LYS A 838 49.47 11.47 -45.95
CA LYS A 838 48.54 11.67 -47.07
C LYS A 838 47.09 11.50 -46.63
#